data_AF-G4Z8W8-F1
#
_entry.id   AF-G4Z8W8-F1
#
_cell.length_a   1.000
_cell.length_b   1.000
_cell.length_c   1.000
_cell.angle_alpha   90.00
_cell.angle_beta   90.00
_cell.angle_gamma   90.00
#
_symmetry.space_group_name_H-M   'P 1'
#
loop_
_entity.id
_entity.type
_entity.pdbx_description
1 polymer ?
#
loop_
_entity_poly.entity_id
_entity_poly.type
_entity_poly.pdbx_seq_one_letter_code
_entity_poly.pdbx_strand_id
1 'polypeptide(L)'
;LALEESKRGFDSLVESLKEQLAAVRSEKEDVMKTAEKLKAQNQSASVQEQQQQVAQQEEVAELQQQLASVRSDFERYRVRSHTALKKMEKRAELLNGMRKENEVLLKQVQESDQQREQAEATRQESEARLQEVLRTQEMMQADFDQIAAEKARVIAELEEEGERLVSEREQTDKQIQDLTLKIQELEKEKTQIEEESERIKEAEHEAFQARLATATAAVQTAKQDLQMVHDALEASKAENDKRQKRIESLELELEQQRASISSTIVTNSSSPDIPFPAASAPPLSSSSADVNRNVAGLEKELSTFRASETSLRKQLDDARAELIALQERFATTKAANAEKVFALEEQSNHWKIELAAATEEKHSGDGELKTELADANTEITLLTRASDACREELQSARDQIDLLTPSSSEPESGEDPSGAAKASVVLAAKDEAFKKLRVQVLELQEEMQTLRDEKAALELELEKEELDELQASRKNLQSEKERAMQLQRRQTLVSGFEKQVTTLVNELQQRLEDHSSAFREVCDFRDEHRAALFANGGGIDRATGRAGEPEFEECLVMRSGVVIKAGASFQLPVICEKRGWRVVWSFSVKEDSADVSFKLAATVADATSTEVEVVSPERMNEKSGVFQVQNDNTTLVFEWDNSFSWLNEKTLDYHVSIQEPLTPQAQKVRRSERDLQAKAKLLDNGLALIQAEAQRRSELSATLERLSERESAKNKHLEEFGARKAEVLEQKTSFQEEMEAQKAAFSAMLREQDELEDVERSIMRAWEAAVAEREDVEMTLQLAGNGAQLETLAQEMKKQAESVAEQLKNPIRPEEKEESSPSEEQQVEKGDNELVDGHADGEASAQQEDEEATAVE
;
A
#
# COMPACT_ATOMS: atom_id res chain seq x y z
N LEU A 1 28.71 -71.75 5.45
CA LEU A 1 30.01 -72.48 5.56
C LEU A 1 29.90 -73.90 4.96
N ALA A 2 30.96 -74.40 4.31
CA ALA A 2 31.06 -75.73 3.67
C ALA A 2 29.99 -76.00 2.58
N LEU A 3 30.08 -75.48 1.36
CA LEU A 3 31.25 -75.21 0.50
C LEU A 3 32.25 -76.35 0.29
N GLU A 4 33.25 -76.58 1.14
CA GLU A 4 34.45 -77.37 0.74
C GLU A 4 34.20 -78.82 0.26
N GLU A 5 33.04 -79.44 0.52
CA GLU A 5 32.67 -80.71 -0.15
C GLU A 5 32.22 -80.56 -1.62
N SER A 6 32.20 -79.32 -2.13
CA SER A 6 32.46 -78.97 -3.54
C SER A 6 33.54 -79.85 -4.18
N LYS A 7 34.57 -80.19 -3.41
CA LYS A 7 35.90 -80.40 -3.96
C LYS A 7 36.32 -81.85 -4.16
N ARG A 8 35.53 -82.84 -3.71
CA ARG A 8 35.88 -84.27 -3.85
C ARG A 8 34.98 -85.08 -4.79
N GLY A 9 33.69 -84.75 -4.91
CA GLY A 9 32.82 -85.40 -5.89
C GLY A 9 33.22 -85.05 -7.34
N PHE A 10 33.68 -83.82 -7.53
CA PHE A 10 34.18 -83.28 -8.80
C PHE A 10 35.39 -84.08 -9.35
N ASP A 11 36.20 -84.68 -8.49
CA ASP A 11 37.34 -85.52 -8.89
C ASP A 11 36.95 -86.94 -9.32
N SER A 12 35.83 -87.48 -8.81
CA SER A 12 35.55 -88.92 -8.93
C SER A 12 35.24 -89.38 -10.35
N LEU A 13 34.52 -88.59 -11.15
CA LEU A 13 34.04 -89.02 -12.48
C LEU A 13 34.61 -88.21 -13.66
N VAL A 14 35.59 -87.37 -13.36
CA VAL A 14 36.73 -87.14 -14.26
C VAL A 14 37.34 -88.48 -14.73
N GLU A 15 37.22 -89.58 -13.96
CA GLU A 15 37.53 -90.94 -14.43
C GLU A 15 36.53 -91.51 -15.45
N SER A 16 35.21 -91.34 -15.29
CA SER A 16 34.25 -91.82 -16.32
C SER A 16 34.39 -91.04 -17.63
N LEU A 17 34.73 -89.75 -17.54
CA LEU A 17 35.14 -88.93 -18.68
C LEU A 17 36.43 -89.44 -19.37
N LYS A 18 37.32 -90.17 -18.68
CA LYS A 18 38.46 -90.87 -19.31
C LYS A 18 38.02 -92.18 -19.99
N GLU A 19 37.09 -92.92 -19.39
CA GLU A 19 36.67 -94.23 -19.89
C GLU A 19 35.93 -94.14 -21.24
N GLN A 20 35.05 -93.15 -21.42
CA GLN A 20 34.43 -92.90 -22.73
C GLN A 20 35.41 -92.28 -23.76
N LEU A 21 36.46 -91.59 -23.31
CA LEU A 21 37.53 -91.10 -24.19
C LEU A 21 38.42 -92.24 -24.72
N ALA A 22 38.34 -93.45 -24.13
CA ALA A 22 38.90 -94.67 -24.72
C ALA A 22 38.06 -95.19 -25.90
N ALA A 23 36.73 -95.07 -25.86
CA ALA A 23 35.86 -95.43 -27.00
C ALA A 23 36.17 -94.58 -28.24
N VAL A 24 36.44 -93.27 -28.05
CA VAL A 24 36.88 -92.34 -29.10
C VAL A 24 38.20 -92.75 -29.78
N ARG A 25 39.00 -93.65 -29.17
CA ARG A 25 40.21 -94.19 -29.82
C ARG A 25 39.95 -95.42 -30.70
N SER A 26 38.83 -96.14 -30.52
CA SER A 26 38.50 -97.33 -31.31
C SER A 26 38.15 -96.97 -32.76
N GLU A 27 37.31 -95.96 -32.99
CA GLU A 27 36.92 -95.54 -34.35
C GLU A 27 38.08 -94.92 -35.16
N LYS A 28 39.16 -94.49 -34.50
CA LYS A 28 40.35 -93.96 -35.16
C LYS A 28 41.08 -95.02 -36.01
N GLU A 29 40.95 -96.31 -35.69
CA GLU A 29 41.71 -97.37 -36.37
C GLU A 29 41.09 -97.78 -37.72
N ASP A 30 39.79 -97.55 -37.92
CA ASP A 30 39.10 -97.80 -39.20
C ASP A 30 39.49 -96.79 -40.30
N VAL A 31 40.12 -95.67 -39.94
CA VAL A 31 40.67 -94.68 -40.90
C VAL A 31 41.78 -95.27 -41.79
N MET A 32 42.53 -96.29 -41.35
CA MET A 32 43.72 -96.75 -42.10
C MET A 32 43.43 -97.76 -43.23
N LYS A 33 42.37 -98.58 -43.13
CA LYS A 33 42.16 -99.70 -44.07
C LYS A 33 41.73 -99.29 -45.48
N THR A 34 41.25 -98.06 -45.68
CA THR A 34 40.76 -97.57 -46.97
C THR A 34 41.84 -96.94 -47.86
N ALA A 35 43.06 -96.74 -47.34
CA ALA A 35 44.14 -96.03 -48.05
C ALA A 35 44.90 -96.85 -49.12
N GLU A 36 44.88 -98.20 -49.07
CA GLU A 36 45.73 -99.04 -49.94
C GLU A 36 45.28 -99.19 -51.41
N LYS A 37 44.19 -98.52 -51.82
CA LYS A 37 43.52 -98.72 -53.11
C LYS A 37 43.19 -97.38 -53.80
N LEU A 38 44.09 -96.60 -54.40
CA LEU A 38 45.47 -96.78 -54.88
C LEU A 38 45.72 -97.88 -55.94
N LYS A 39 46.76 -97.64 -56.75
CA LYS A 39 47.53 -98.63 -57.54
C LYS A 39 46.73 -99.58 -58.46
N ALA A 40 46.35 -99.08 -59.63
CA ALA A 40 46.37 -99.87 -60.87
C ALA A 40 46.32 -98.99 -62.15
N GLN A 41 45.47 -97.97 -62.16
CA GLN A 41 44.81 -97.53 -63.40
C GLN A 41 45.51 -96.41 -64.21
N ASN A 42 46.82 -96.19 -64.02
CA ASN A 42 47.54 -95.01 -64.53
C ASN A 42 48.52 -95.27 -65.69
N GLN A 43 48.41 -96.38 -66.44
CA GLN A 43 49.34 -96.70 -67.53
C GLN A 43 48.62 -97.44 -68.67
N SER A 44 48.68 -96.92 -69.91
CA SER A 44 48.78 -97.69 -71.18
C SER A 44 48.52 -96.85 -72.46
N ALA A 45 47.48 -96.01 -72.51
CA ALA A 45 46.86 -95.54 -73.78
C ALA A 45 47.58 -94.40 -74.55
N SER A 46 48.91 -94.43 -74.58
CA SER A 46 49.75 -93.57 -75.42
C SER A 46 50.23 -94.32 -76.69
N VAL A 47 50.85 -93.60 -77.63
CA VAL A 47 51.79 -94.05 -78.68
C VAL A 47 51.31 -94.15 -80.15
N GLN A 48 50.22 -94.84 -80.50
CA GLN A 48 49.75 -94.94 -81.90
C GLN A 48 48.76 -93.80 -82.25
N GLU A 49 48.50 -93.42 -83.50
CA GLU A 49 49.02 -93.91 -84.78
C GLU A 49 49.27 -92.71 -85.71
N GLN A 50 50.48 -92.65 -86.23
CA GLN A 50 51.12 -91.45 -86.75
C GLN A 50 52.08 -91.89 -87.87
N GLN A 51 52.45 -90.99 -88.79
CA GLN A 51 53.37 -91.25 -89.91
C GLN A 51 52.80 -92.00 -91.14
N GLN A 52 51.76 -91.47 -91.79
CA GLN A 52 51.67 -91.56 -93.26
C GLN A 52 51.02 -90.29 -93.80
N GLN A 53 51.76 -89.33 -94.38
CA GLN A 53 52.61 -89.34 -95.59
C GLN A 53 51.78 -89.23 -96.89
N VAL A 54 51.95 -88.28 -97.83
CA VAL A 54 53.03 -87.33 -98.27
C VAL A 54 53.84 -87.87 -99.48
N ALA A 55 53.71 -87.24 -100.66
CA ALA A 55 54.70 -87.27 -101.77
C ALA A 55 54.34 -86.40 -103.00
N GLN A 56 53.17 -86.59 -103.64
CA GLN A 56 52.79 -85.90 -104.91
C GLN A 56 52.41 -84.41 -104.72
N GLN A 57 53.07 -83.76 -103.78
CA GLN A 57 52.83 -82.41 -103.26
C GLN A 57 53.76 -81.37 -103.90
N GLU A 58 54.46 -81.69 -104.99
CA GLU A 58 55.65 -80.93 -105.42
C GLU A 58 55.49 -80.21 -106.77
N GLU A 59 55.21 -80.87 -107.89
CA GLU A 59 55.20 -80.20 -109.21
C GLU A 59 53.95 -79.33 -109.45
N VAL A 60 52.78 -79.89 -109.16
CA VAL A 60 51.52 -79.11 -109.14
C VAL A 60 51.65 -77.94 -108.15
N ALA A 61 52.48 -78.08 -107.12
CA ALA A 61 52.74 -77.02 -106.15
C ALA A 61 53.50 -75.83 -106.76
N GLU A 62 54.33 -75.98 -107.79
CA GLU A 62 55.13 -74.86 -108.33
C GLU A 62 54.34 -73.96 -109.30
N LEU A 63 53.48 -74.53 -110.16
CA LEU A 63 52.49 -73.74 -110.92
C LEU A 63 51.35 -73.24 -110.04
N GLN A 64 50.95 -74.00 -109.01
CA GLN A 64 50.16 -73.44 -107.92
C GLN A 64 50.92 -72.28 -107.26
N GLN A 65 52.24 -72.34 -107.07
CA GLN A 65 53.04 -71.30 -106.40
C GLN A 65 53.12 -70.01 -107.22
N GLN A 66 53.31 -70.07 -108.54
CA GLN A 66 53.31 -68.84 -109.37
C GLN A 66 51.90 -68.25 -109.55
N LEU A 67 50.88 -69.07 -109.80
CA LEU A 67 49.51 -68.58 -109.89
C LEU A 67 49.02 -68.09 -108.53
N ALA A 68 49.39 -68.77 -107.44
CA ALA A 68 49.19 -68.28 -106.08
C ALA A 68 50.06 -67.06 -105.79
N SER A 69 51.22 -66.85 -106.41
CA SER A 69 52.00 -65.61 -106.24
C SER A 69 51.26 -64.44 -106.86
N VAL A 70 50.85 -64.50 -108.13
CA VAL A 70 50.13 -63.39 -108.77
C VAL A 70 48.74 -63.20 -108.16
N ARG A 71 48.03 -64.28 -107.79
CA ARG A 71 46.79 -64.17 -106.99
C ARG A 71 47.08 -63.60 -105.60
N SER A 72 48.21 -63.94 -104.96
CA SER A 72 48.64 -63.38 -103.68
C SER A 72 49.09 -61.94 -103.80
N ASP A 73 49.65 -61.49 -104.92
CA ASP A 73 50.05 -60.11 -105.15
C ASP A 73 48.85 -59.23 -105.52
N PHE A 74 47.93 -59.72 -106.35
CA PHE A 74 46.66 -59.05 -106.62
C PHE A 74 45.76 -59.07 -105.39
N GLU A 75 45.64 -60.18 -104.65
CA GLU A 75 44.90 -60.21 -103.39
C GLU A 75 45.65 -59.41 -102.32
N ARG A 76 47.00 -59.32 -102.31
CA ARG A 76 47.72 -58.36 -101.46
C ARG A 76 47.45 -56.92 -101.90
N TYR A 77 47.30 -56.60 -103.18
CA TYR A 77 46.91 -55.25 -103.62
C TYR A 77 45.46 -54.95 -103.28
N ARG A 78 44.53 -55.89 -103.51
CA ARG A 78 43.11 -55.80 -103.16
C ARG A 78 42.91 -55.70 -101.65
N VAL A 79 43.63 -56.50 -100.86
CA VAL A 79 43.68 -56.40 -99.40
C VAL A 79 44.36 -55.11 -98.97
N ARG A 80 45.45 -54.64 -99.60
CA ARG A 80 46.07 -53.34 -99.27
C ARG A 80 45.16 -52.16 -99.60
N SER A 81 44.49 -52.16 -100.75
CA SER A 81 43.56 -51.08 -101.14
C SER A 81 42.29 -51.14 -100.32
N HIS A 82 41.69 -52.32 -100.11
CA HIS A 82 40.56 -52.50 -99.19
C HIS A 82 40.96 -52.20 -97.75
N THR A 83 42.19 -52.44 -97.32
CA THR A 83 42.71 -52.05 -95.99
C THR A 83 42.98 -50.55 -95.93
N ALA A 84 43.45 -49.92 -97.00
CA ALA A 84 43.61 -48.46 -97.07
C ALA A 84 42.25 -47.75 -97.07
N LEU A 85 41.27 -48.29 -97.80
CA LEU A 85 39.90 -47.82 -97.86
C LEU A 85 39.19 -48.06 -96.52
N LYS A 86 39.32 -49.26 -95.91
CA LYS A 86 38.89 -49.50 -94.51
C LYS A 86 39.63 -48.62 -93.50
N LYS A 87 40.88 -48.22 -93.74
CA LYS A 87 41.61 -47.27 -92.89
C LYS A 87 41.11 -45.84 -93.09
N MET A 88 40.70 -45.45 -94.30
CA MET A 88 40.07 -44.16 -94.58
C MET A 88 38.64 -44.10 -94.04
N GLU A 89 37.86 -45.16 -94.22
CA GLU A 89 36.54 -45.38 -93.65
C GLU A 89 36.61 -45.32 -92.13
N LYS A 90 37.48 -46.12 -91.48
CA LYS A 90 37.73 -46.01 -90.04
C LYS A 90 38.24 -44.65 -89.58
N ARG A 91 39.00 -43.91 -90.40
CA ARG A 91 39.41 -42.53 -90.10
C ARG A 91 38.24 -41.55 -90.24
N ALA A 92 37.33 -41.75 -91.19
CA ALA A 92 36.12 -40.95 -91.35
C ALA A 92 35.08 -41.25 -90.27
N GLU A 93 34.92 -42.53 -89.89
CA GLU A 93 34.17 -42.97 -88.71
C GLU A 93 34.74 -42.35 -87.43
N LEU A 94 36.06 -42.40 -87.24
CA LEU A 94 36.73 -41.76 -86.09
C LEU A 94 36.53 -40.24 -86.09
N LEU A 95 36.71 -39.56 -87.23
CA LEU A 95 36.52 -38.10 -87.34
C LEU A 95 35.05 -37.69 -87.16
N ASN A 96 34.09 -38.49 -87.64
CA ASN A 96 32.67 -38.27 -87.39
C ASN A 96 32.30 -38.59 -85.93
N GLY A 97 32.97 -39.58 -85.31
CA GLY A 97 32.91 -39.85 -83.88
C GLY A 97 33.39 -38.63 -83.08
N MET A 98 34.60 -38.14 -83.35
CA MET A 98 35.15 -36.93 -82.72
C MET A 98 34.33 -35.67 -82.99
N ARG A 99 33.66 -35.54 -84.14
CA ARG A 99 32.72 -34.43 -84.38
C ARG A 99 31.48 -34.54 -83.51
N LYS A 100 30.87 -35.73 -83.42
CA LYS A 100 29.72 -35.97 -82.52
C LYS A 100 30.12 -35.78 -81.05
N GLU A 101 31.30 -36.24 -80.67
CA GLU A 101 31.87 -36.04 -79.34
C GLU A 101 32.10 -34.55 -79.07
N ASN A 102 32.68 -33.78 -80.01
CA ASN A 102 32.80 -32.32 -79.89
C ASN A 102 31.43 -31.61 -79.86
N GLU A 103 30.43 -32.06 -80.61
CA GLU A 103 29.07 -31.52 -80.55
C GLU A 103 28.40 -31.80 -79.21
N VAL A 104 28.61 -32.99 -78.62
CA VAL A 104 28.15 -33.35 -77.28
C VAL A 104 28.89 -32.55 -76.21
N LEU A 105 30.21 -32.43 -76.30
CA LEU A 105 31.02 -31.62 -75.38
C LEU A 105 30.67 -30.13 -75.48
N LEU A 106 30.41 -29.59 -76.67
CA LEU A 106 29.97 -28.21 -76.85
C LEU A 106 28.60 -27.97 -76.20
N LYS A 107 27.66 -28.89 -76.36
CA LYS A 107 26.37 -28.84 -75.64
C LYS A 107 26.55 -28.95 -74.14
N GLN A 108 27.41 -29.85 -73.67
CA GLN A 108 27.68 -30.01 -72.24
C GLN A 108 28.35 -28.76 -71.63
N VAL A 109 29.22 -28.08 -72.38
CA VAL A 109 29.78 -26.77 -71.98
C VAL A 109 28.70 -25.71 -71.95
N GLN A 110 27.83 -25.62 -72.97
CA GLN A 110 26.71 -24.67 -72.99
C GLN A 110 25.71 -24.90 -71.84
N GLU A 111 25.37 -26.16 -71.55
CA GLU A 111 24.52 -26.55 -70.42
C GLU A 111 25.22 -26.22 -69.08
N SER A 112 26.53 -26.44 -68.97
CA SER A 112 27.31 -26.07 -67.78
C SER A 112 27.44 -24.55 -67.59
N ASP A 113 27.54 -23.78 -68.67
CA ASP A 113 27.55 -22.31 -68.63
C ASP A 113 26.19 -21.76 -68.22
N GLN A 114 25.09 -22.29 -68.78
CA GLN A 114 23.73 -21.94 -68.37
C GLN A 114 23.45 -22.29 -66.89
N GLN A 115 23.92 -23.45 -66.42
CA GLN A 115 23.83 -23.84 -65.01
C GLN A 115 24.64 -22.89 -64.11
N ARG A 116 25.81 -22.43 -64.56
CA ARG A 116 26.60 -21.43 -63.84
C ARG A 116 25.91 -20.08 -63.82
N GLU A 117 25.36 -19.60 -64.93
CA GLU A 117 24.61 -18.33 -64.98
C GLU A 117 23.37 -18.38 -64.06
N GLN A 118 22.64 -19.49 -64.02
CA GLN A 118 21.53 -19.70 -63.08
C GLN A 118 22.00 -19.74 -61.62
N ALA A 119 23.16 -20.37 -61.34
CA ALA A 119 23.76 -20.39 -60.00
C ALA A 119 24.26 -19.00 -59.57
N GLU A 120 24.78 -18.19 -60.50
CA GLU A 120 25.23 -16.82 -60.22
C GLU A 120 24.03 -15.88 -60.01
N ALA A 121 22.96 -16.00 -60.80
CA ALA A 121 21.72 -15.23 -60.61
C ALA A 121 21.03 -15.56 -59.27
N THR A 122 20.90 -16.84 -58.92
CA THR A 122 20.34 -17.25 -57.62
C THR A 122 21.24 -16.86 -56.45
N ARG A 123 22.57 -16.83 -56.63
CA ARG A 123 23.50 -16.28 -55.64
C ARG A 123 23.27 -14.78 -55.44
N GLN A 124 23.17 -14.00 -56.52
CA GLN A 124 22.89 -12.55 -56.46
C GLN A 124 21.53 -12.25 -55.79
N GLU A 125 20.49 -13.03 -56.09
CA GLU A 125 19.20 -12.92 -55.40
C GLU A 125 19.31 -13.22 -53.90
N SER A 126 20.05 -14.26 -53.52
CA SER A 126 20.28 -14.59 -52.11
C SER A 126 21.12 -13.53 -51.37
N GLU A 127 22.06 -12.89 -52.09
CA GLU A 127 22.91 -11.81 -51.58
C GLU A 127 22.10 -10.52 -51.38
N ALA A 128 21.21 -10.18 -52.32
CA ALA A 128 20.27 -9.07 -52.19
C ALA A 128 19.31 -9.26 -51.00
N ARG A 129 18.72 -10.46 -50.85
CA ARG A 129 17.88 -10.81 -49.69
C ARG A 129 18.66 -10.75 -48.37
N LEU A 130 19.94 -11.16 -48.36
CA LEU A 130 20.79 -11.04 -47.18
C LEU A 130 21.05 -9.57 -46.82
N GLN A 131 21.28 -8.70 -47.81
CA GLN A 131 21.43 -7.25 -47.57
C GLN A 131 20.13 -6.62 -47.03
N GLU A 132 18.96 -7.04 -47.52
CA GLU A 132 17.65 -6.60 -47.01
C GLU A 132 17.41 -7.05 -45.55
N VAL A 133 17.76 -8.31 -45.22
CA VAL A 133 17.73 -8.82 -43.84
C VAL A 133 18.71 -8.05 -42.94
N LEU A 134 19.89 -7.66 -43.45
CA LEU A 134 20.82 -6.84 -42.68
C LEU A 134 20.28 -5.42 -42.44
N ARG A 135 19.67 -4.77 -43.44
CA ARG A 135 19.06 -3.44 -43.23
C ARG A 135 17.88 -3.46 -42.27
N THR A 136 17.04 -4.50 -42.33
CA THR A 136 15.94 -4.65 -41.36
C THR A 136 16.46 -4.97 -39.95
N GLN A 137 17.56 -5.72 -39.84
CA GLN A 137 18.26 -5.91 -38.55
C GLN A 137 18.87 -4.60 -38.02
N GLU A 138 19.50 -3.79 -38.86
CA GLU A 138 20.03 -2.46 -38.49
C GLU A 138 18.92 -1.51 -38.03
N MET A 139 17.76 -1.53 -38.71
CA MET A 139 16.58 -0.74 -38.34
C MET A 139 16.02 -1.19 -36.98
N MET A 140 15.79 -2.49 -36.78
CA MET A 140 15.33 -3.02 -35.49
C MET A 140 16.33 -2.72 -34.36
N GLN A 141 17.64 -2.75 -34.64
CA GLN A 141 18.65 -2.37 -33.63
C GLN A 141 18.55 -0.89 -33.26
N ALA A 142 18.34 0.00 -34.24
CA ALA A 142 18.11 1.42 -33.97
C ALA A 142 16.83 1.65 -33.16
N ASP A 143 15.74 0.92 -33.46
CA ASP A 143 14.49 0.97 -32.68
C ASP A 143 14.71 0.48 -31.23
N PHE A 144 15.46 -0.60 -31.04
CA PHE A 144 15.84 -1.08 -29.69
C PHE A 144 16.71 -0.07 -28.94
N ASP A 145 17.66 0.58 -29.60
CA ASP A 145 18.52 1.61 -29.01
C ASP A 145 17.71 2.87 -28.66
N GLN A 146 16.72 3.26 -29.49
CA GLN A 146 15.77 4.32 -29.17
C GLN A 146 14.90 3.97 -27.96
N ILE A 147 14.30 2.78 -27.93
CA ILE A 147 13.51 2.30 -26.77
C ILE A 147 14.36 2.26 -25.50
N ALA A 148 15.63 1.87 -25.60
CA ALA A 148 16.56 1.90 -24.48
C ALA A 148 16.84 3.33 -23.98
N ALA A 149 17.01 4.29 -24.89
CA ALA A 149 17.20 5.71 -24.56
C ALA A 149 15.94 6.34 -23.95
N GLU A 150 14.76 6.08 -24.50
CA GLU A 150 13.47 6.53 -23.94
C GLU A 150 13.23 5.93 -22.55
N LYS A 151 13.51 4.63 -22.36
CA LYS A 151 13.44 3.98 -21.05
C LYS A 151 14.42 4.61 -20.05
N ALA A 152 15.66 4.90 -20.46
CA ALA A 152 16.64 5.56 -19.60
C ALA A 152 16.19 6.98 -19.20
N ARG A 153 15.57 7.72 -20.13
CA ARG A 153 14.98 9.03 -19.86
C ARG A 153 13.82 8.94 -18.85
N VAL A 154 12.88 8.02 -19.04
CA VAL A 154 11.75 7.81 -18.10
C VAL A 154 12.25 7.39 -16.72
N ILE A 155 13.32 6.59 -16.62
CA ILE A 155 13.96 6.27 -15.34
C ILE A 155 14.51 7.54 -14.67
N ALA A 156 15.23 8.40 -15.41
CA ALA A 156 15.76 9.65 -14.87
C ALA A 156 14.65 10.63 -14.42
N GLU A 157 13.57 10.76 -15.20
CA GLU A 157 12.41 11.59 -14.84
C GLU A 157 11.69 11.04 -13.58
N LEU A 158 11.63 9.71 -13.40
CA LEU A 158 11.09 9.09 -12.18
C LEU A 158 12.04 9.19 -10.97
N GLU A 159 13.35 9.22 -11.19
CA GLU A 159 14.34 9.46 -10.14
C GLU A 159 14.28 10.92 -9.64
N GLU A 160 14.17 11.90 -10.55
CA GLU A 160 13.98 13.32 -10.22
C GLU A 160 12.66 13.57 -9.47
N GLU A 161 11.55 12.98 -9.93
CA GLU A 161 10.26 13.02 -9.23
C GLU A 161 10.35 12.36 -7.83
N GLY A 162 11.15 11.30 -7.71
CA GLY A 162 11.47 10.65 -6.43
C GLY A 162 12.21 11.58 -5.47
N GLU A 163 13.25 12.27 -5.93
CA GLU A 163 14.00 13.26 -5.14
C GLU A 163 13.14 14.47 -4.75
N ARG A 164 12.24 14.91 -5.65
CA ARG A 164 11.25 15.96 -5.38
C ARG A 164 10.29 15.57 -4.26
N LEU A 165 9.72 14.36 -4.32
CA LEU A 165 8.81 13.83 -3.30
C LEU A 165 9.51 13.57 -1.95
N VAL A 166 10.78 13.15 -1.96
CA VAL A 166 11.58 13.05 -0.73
C VAL A 166 11.80 14.43 -0.11
N SER A 167 12.11 15.45 -0.92
CA SER A 167 12.30 16.83 -0.44
C SER A 167 11.00 17.42 0.16
N GLU A 168 9.87 17.20 -0.50
CA GLU A 168 8.54 17.60 0.00
C GLU A 168 8.17 16.86 1.30
N ARG A 169 8.53 15.58 1.39
CA ARG A 169 8.38 14.80 2.63
C ARG A 169 9.27 15.33 3.76
N GLU A 170 10.53 15.67 3.50
CA GLU A 170 11.41 16.26 4.52
C GLU A 170 10.91 17.64 4.98
N GLN A 171 10.37 18.44 4.07
CA GLN A 171 9.73 19.72 4.41
C GLN A 171 8.48 19.53 5.29
N THR A 172 7.63 18.57 4.99
CA THR A 172 6.42 18.28 5.79
C THR A 172 6.76 17.62 7.13
N ASP A 173 7.72 16.69 7.18
CA ASP A 173 8.25 16.12 8.43
C ASP A 173 8.86 17.23 9.32
N LYS A 174 9.50 18.26 8.74
CA LYS A 174 9.98 19.44 9.48
C LYS A 174 8.83 20.31 10.02
N GLN A 175 7.81 20.58 9.21
CA GLN A 175 6.61 21.31 9.67
C GLN A 175 5.90 20.57 10.81
N ILE A 176 5.82 19.23 10.75
CA ILE A 176 5.28 18.39 11.83
C ILE A 176 6.12 18.51 13.10
N GLN A 177 7.47 18.54 12.98
CA GLN A 177 8.35 18.76 14.14
C GLN A 177 8.14 20.15 14.77
N ASP A 178 8.09 21.21 13.95
CA ASP A 178 7.86 22.58 14.43
C ASP A 178 6.49 22.72 15.13
N LEU A 179 5.43 22.14 14.56
CA LEU A 179 4.10 22.07 15.19
C LEU A 179 4.09 21.23 16.47
N THR A 180 4.83 20.11 16.51
CA THR A 180 4.96 19.27 17.70
C THR A 180 5.65 20.02 18.84
N LEU A 181 6.70 20.79 18.54
CA LEU A 181 7.35 21.67 19.51
C LEU A 181 6.39 22.76 20.00
N LYS A 182 5.62 23.38 19.10
CA LYS A 182 4.62 24.40 19.47
C LYS A 182 3.51 23.84 20.37
N ILE A 183 3.06 22.60 20.14
CA ILE A 183 2.12 21.90 21.03
C ILE A 183 2.75 21.68 22.40
N GLN A 184 3.99 21.20 22.49
CA GLN A 184 4.69 21.00 23.77
C GLN A 184 4.94 22.32 24.53
N GLU A 185 5.14 23.44 23.84
CA GLU A 185 5.20 24.77 24.47
C GLU A 185 3.85 25.17 25.06
N LEU A 186 2.76 25.01 24.29
CA LEU A 186 1.40 25.34 24.74
C LEU A 186 0.92 24.42 25.88
N GLU A 187 1.32 23.14 25.89
CA GLU A 187 1.06 22.23 27.00
C GLU A 187 1.79 22.68 28.28
N LYS A 188 3.06 23.13 28.17
CA LYS A 188 3.79 23.69 29.31
C LYS A 188 3.16 24.98 29.83
N GLU A 189 2.82 25.90 28.93
CA GLU A 189 2.14 27.16 29.27
C GLU A 189 0.79 26.89 29.96
N LYS A 190 0.01 25.93 29.44
CA LYS A 190 -1.22 25.46 30.08
C LYS A 190 -0.95 24.91 31.49
N THR A 191 0.04 24.03 31.67
CA THR A 191 0.35 23.51 33.02
C THR A 191 0.81 24.61 33.97
N GLN A 192 1.56 25.61 33.49
CA GLN A 192 1.93 26.77 34.30
C GLN A 192 0.71 27.59 34.72
N ILE A 193 -0.24 27.83 33.81
CA ILE A 193 -1.50 28.54 34.11
C ILE A 193 -2.36 27.74 35.10
N GLU A 194 -2.40 26.41 34.99
CA GLU A 194 -3.08 25.54 35.96
C GLU A 194 -2.41 25.60 37.35
N GLU A 195 -1.08 25.56 37.43
CA GLU A 195 -0.32 25.74 38.67
C GLU A 195 -0.44 27.15 39.28
N GLU A 196 -0.55 28.20 38.45
CA GLU A 196 -0.83 29.57 38.91
C GLU A 196 -2.28 29.71 39.39
N SER A 197 -3.24 29.06 38.71
CA SER A 197 -4.64 29.03 39.14
C SER A 197 -4.82 28.35 40.49
N GLU A 198 -4.19 27.19 40.71
CA GLU A 198 -4.23 26.53 42.03
C GLU A 198 -3.51 27.35 43.11
N ARG A 199 -2.34 27.94 42.82
CA ARG A 199 -1.68 28.87 43.77
C ARG A 199 -2.54 30.08 44.12
N ILE A 200 -3.30 30.62 43.17
CA ILE A 200 -4.26 31.72 43.43
C ILE A 200 -5.42 31.21 44.29
N LYS A 201 -6.01 30.05 43.99
CA LYS A 201 -7.10 29.46 44.81
C LYS A 201 -6.64 29.17 46.24
N GLU A 202 -5.43 28.63 46.43
CA GLU A 202 -4.82 28.40 47.74
C GLU A 202 -4.64 29.73 48.49
N ALA A 203 -4.04 30.74 47.85
CA ALA A 203 -3.86 32.07 48.45
C ALA A 203 -5.18 32.78 48.78
N GLU A 204 -6.20 32.65 47.92
CA GLU A 204 -7.55 33.16 48.18
C GLU A 204 -8.23 32.40 49.33
N HIS A 205 -8.05 31.09 49.41
CA HIS A 205 -8.59 30.26 50.50
C HIS A 205 -7.91 30.59 51.83
N GLU A 206 -6.58 30.73 51.86
CA GLU A 206 -5.84 31.18 53.04
C GLU A 206 -6.25 32.60 53.45
N ALA A 207 -6.35 33.54 52.49
CA ALA A 207 -6.81 34.90 52.77
C ALA A 207 -8.26 34.92 53.29
N PHE A 208 -9.13 34.06 52.78
CA PHE A 208 -10.50 33.90 53.28
C PHE A 208 -10.51 33.30 54.70
N GLN A 209 -9.75 32.24 54.97
CA GLN A 209 -9.61 31.67 56.31
C GLN A 209 -9.04 32.70 57.30
N ALA A 210 -8.01 33.47 56.92
CA ALA A 210 -7.43 34.51 57.75
C ALA A 210 -8.43 35.63 58.05
N ARG A 211 -9.23 36.06 57.06
CA ARG A 211 -10.34 37.01 57.26
C ARG A 211 -11.43 36.43 58.17
N LEU A 212 -11.81 35.17 57.98
CA LEU A 212 -12.79 34.47 58.81
C LEU A 212 -12.31 34.35 60.27
N ALA A 213 -11.04 33.97 60.48
CA ALA A 213 -10.43 33.88 61.80
C ALA A 213 -10.35 35.26 62.48
N THR A 214 -9.94 36.29 61.74
CA THR A 214 -9.89 37.69 62.23
C THR A 214 -11.28 38.20 62.61
N ALA A 215 -12.29 37.98 61.75
CA ALA A 215 -13.68 38.33 62.03
C ALA A 215 -14.24 37.55 63.23
N THR A 216 -13.94 36.26 63.34
CA THR A 216 -14.36 35.41 64.47
C THR A 216 -13.72 35.89 65.78
N ALA A 217 -12.43 36.22 65.76
CA ALA A 217 -11.73 36.79 66.91
C ALA A 217 -12.33 38.14 67.31
N ALA A 218 -12.57 39.04 66.35
CA ALA A 218 -13.20 40.34 66.59
C ALA A 218 -14.62 40.19 67.17
N VAL A 219 -15.43 39.25 66.68
CA VAL A 219 -16.77 38.93 67.23
C VAL A 219 -16.68 38.34 68.63
N GLN A 220 -15.69 37.47 68.93
CA GLN A 220 -15.48 36.99 70.29
C GLN A 220 -15.04 38.09 71.25
N THR A 221 -14.12 38.96 70.84
CA THR A 221 -13.70 40.12 71.64
C THR A 221 -14.89 41.05 71.89
N ALA A 222 -15.64 41.44 70.86
CA ALA A 222 -16.82 42.27 71.02
C ALA A 222 -17.91 41.61 71.90
N LYS A 223 -18.03 40.29 71.87
CA LYS A 223 -18.93 39.54 72.78
C LYS A 223 -18.42 39.55 74.23
N GLN A 224 -17.11 39.43 74.45
CA GLN A 224 -16.51 39.54 75.79
C GLN A 224 -16.65 40.97 76.33
N ASP A 225 -16.38 41.99 75.51
CA ASP A 225 -16.55 43.40 75.88
C ASP A 225 -18.01 43.71 76.22
N LEU A 226 -18.97 43.26 75.40
CA LEU A 226 -20.40 43.41 75.69
C LEU A 226 -20.83 42.67 76.96
N GLN A 227 -20.28 41.49 77.23
CA GLN A 227 -20.53 40.77 78.49
C GLN A 227 -19.96 41.54 79.69
N MET A 228 -18.74 42.05 79.59
CA MET A 228 -18.12 42.86 80.65
C MET A 228 -18.90 44.16 80.91
N VAL A 229 -19.36 44.84 79.85
CA VAL A 229 -20.22 46.04 79.98
C VAL A 229 -21.58 45.68 80.58
N HIS A 230 -22.17 44.55 80.21
CA HIS A 230 -23.41 44.06 80.81
C HIS A 230 -23.24 43.75 82.31
N ASP A 231 -22.18 43.03 82.68
CA ASP A 231 -21.90 42.66 84.07
C ASP A 231 -21.55 43.89 84.92
N ALA A 232 -20.81 44.84 84.37
CA ALA A 232 -20.56 46.14 85.01
C ALA A 232 -21.84 46.98 85.15
N LEU A 233 -22.74 46.95 84.17
CA LEU A 233 -24.03 47.64 84.23
C LEU A 233 -24.97 47.02 85.27
N GLU A 234 -25.05 45.69 85.36
CA GLU A 234 -25.83 45.01 86.41
C GLU A 234 -25.22 45.22 87.81
N ALA A 235 -23.89 45.21 87.94
CA ALA A 235 -23.22 45.58 89.19
C ALA A 235 -23.56 47.04 89.58
N SER A 236 -23.51 47.97 88.63
CA SER A 236 -23.87 49.38 88.81
C SER A 236 -25.34 49.55 89.19
N LYS A 237 -26.29 48.87 88.51
CA LYS A 237 -27.70 48.85 88.90
C LYS A 237 -27.89 48.32 90.32
N ALA A 238 -27.30 47.17 90.65
CA ALA A 238 -27.43 46.57 91.98
C ALA A 238 -26.82 47.44 93.10
N GLU A 239 -25.79 48.21 92.80
CA GLU A 239 -25.27 49.23 93.71
C GLU A 239 -26.16 50.47 93.78
N ASN A 240 -26.70 50.93 92.65
CA ASN A 240 -27.61 52.07 92.62
C ASN A 240 -28.92 51.75 93.35
N ASP A 241 -29.47 50.54 93.23
CA ASP A 241 -30.62 50.05 94.01
C ASP A 241 -30.33 50.01 95.51
N LYS A 242 -29.11 49.63 95.92
CA LYS A 242 -28.69 49.68 97.34
C LYS A 242 -28.61 51.12 97.84
N ARG A 243 -28.06 52.04 97.02
CA ARG A 243 -27.94 53.47 97.34
C ARG A 243 -29.32 54.14 97.35
N GLN A 244 -30.20 53.83 96.41
CA GLN A 244 -31.59 54.30 96.35
C GLN A 244 -32.37 53.84 97.59
N LYS A 245 -32.30 52.55 97.97
CA LYS A 245 -32.88 52.06 99.24
C LYS A 245 -32.29 52.74 100.47
N ARG A 246 -31.01 53.12 100.44
CA ARG A 246 -30.36 53.88 101.52
C ARG A 246 -30.83 55.34 101.55
N ILE A 247 -31.03 55.98 100.40
CA ILE A 247 -31.60 57.32 100.27
C ILE A 247 -33.05 57.29 100.76
N GLU A 248 -33.89 56.37 100.28
CA GLU A 248 -35.28 56.19 100.73
C GLU A 248 -35.35 55.93 102.25
N SER A 249 -34.41 55.15 102.82
CA SER A 249 -34.31 54.96 104.27
C SER A 249 -33.94 56.24 105.01
N LEU A 250 -33.03 57.06 104.48
CA LEU A 250 -32.60 58.34 105.09
C LEU A 250 -33.65 59.44 104.91
N GLU A 251 -34.36 59.45 103.78
CA GLU A 251 -35.51 60.32 103.52
C GLU A 251 -36.67 59.94 104.43
N LEU A 252 -36.92 58.65 104.67
CA LEU A 252 -37.93 58.19 105.61
C LEU A 252 -37.53 58.46 107.08
N GLU A 253 -36.25 58.41 107.44
CA GLU A 253 -35.76 58.92 108.73
C GLU A 253 -35.93 60.44 108.86
N LEU A 254 -35.63 61.22 107.81
CA LEU A 254 -35.83 62.68 107.79
C LEU A 254 -37.32 63.05 107.82
N GLU A 255 -38.18 62.31 107.12
CA GLU A 255 -39.61 62.55 107.11
C GLU A 255 -40.26 62.08 108.42
N GLN A 256 -39.73 61.06 109.09
CA GLN A 256 -40.08 60.73 110.49
C GLN A 256 -39.62 61.81 111.47
N GLN A 257 -38.44 62.41 111.28
CA GLN A 257 -38.00 63.55 112.10
C GLN A 257 -38.87 64.80 111.84
N ARG A 258 -39.30 65.05 110.60
CA ARG A 258 -40.25 66.12 110.24
C ARG A 258 -41.66 65.84 110.73
N ALA A 259 -42.13 64.59 110.68
CA ALA A 259 -43.41 64.19 111.26
C ALA A 259 -43.40 64.28 112.79
N SER A 260 -42.25 64.05 113.43
CA SER A 260 -42.03 64.31 114.87
C SER A 260 -42.11 65.81 115.20
N ILE A 261 -41.76 66.69 114.26
CA ILE A 261 -41.94 68.16 114.38
C ILE A 261 -43.43 68.54 114.15
N SER A 262 -44.16 67.83 113.30
CA SER A 262 -45.58 68.12 112.98
C SER A 262 -46.63 67.41 113.86
N SER A 263 -46.25 66.52 114.78
CA SER A 263 -47.20 65.73 115.61
C SER A 263 -47.21 66.07 117.11
N THR A 264 -46.56 67.16 117.50
CA THR A 264 -46.61 67.74 118.87
C THR A 264 -46.68 69.27 118.78
N ILE A 265 -47.63 70.03 119.34
CA ILE A 265 -48.75 69.76 120.28
C ILE A 265 -49.86 70.81 120.06
N VAL A 266 -51.13 70.43 120.26
CA VAL A 266 -52.21 71.36 120.66
C VAL A 266 -52.99 70.75 121.82
N THR A 267 -52.91 71.33 123.03
CA THR A 267 -54.01 71.52 124.03
C THR A 267 -53.52 72.05 125.39
N ASN A 268 -54.21 73.07 125.93
CA ASN A 268 -54.42 73.39 127.37
C ASN A 268 -53.20 73.70 128.29
N SER A 269 -53.35 74.08 129.58
CA SER A 269 -54.04 75.23 130.21
C SER A 269 -53.73 75.33 131.74
N SER A 270 -53.48 76.54 132.28
CA SER A 270 -53.70 77.00 133.70
C SER A 270 -53.17 76.23 134.94
N SER A 271 -52.34 76.87 135.81
CA SER A 271 -52.50 77.04 137.30
C SER A 271 -51.20 77.50 138.03
N PRO A 272 -51.24 78.02 139.30
CA PRO A 272 -50.17 78.88 139.87
C PRO A 272 -49.55 78.48 141.25
N ASP A 273 -48.59 79.33 141.70
CA ASP A 273 -48.05 79.61 143.06
C ASP A 273 -46.94 78.76 143.75
N ILE A 274 -46.24 79.45 144.69
CA ILE A 274 -45.25 79.02 145.74
C ILE A 274 -43.73 79.23 145.42
N PRO A 275 -42.85 79.64 146.39
CA PRO A 275 -41.71 80.55 146.11
C PRO A 275 -40.26 80.03 146.36
N PHE A 276 -39.26 80.92 146.16
CA PHE A 276 -37.80 80.90 146.46
C PHE A 276 -37.33 80.07 147.69
N PRO A 277 -36.05 79.57 147.79
CA PRO A 277 -34.81 80.26 147.35
C PRO A 277 -33.57 79.44 146.84
N ALA A 278 -32.56 80.18 146.35
CA ALA A 278 -31.09 80.01 146.43
C ALA A 278 -30.32 78.66 146.20
N ALA A 279 -29.27 78.79 145.36
CA ALA A 279 -27.91 78.18 145.44
C ALA A 279 -27.51 76.91 144.63
N SER A 280 -26.42 77.08 143.84
CA SER A 280 -25.36 76.14 143.38
C SER A 280 -25.63 74.93 142.45
N ALA A 281 -25.27 75.09 141.16
CA ALA A 281 -24.20 74.39 140.39
C ALA A 281 -24.19 72.84 140.20
N PRO A 282 -23.49 72.23 139.19
CA PRO A 282 -22.82 72.72 137.96
C PRO A 282 -23.27 71.92 136.67
N PRO A 283 -22.46 71.62 135.61
CA PRO A 283 -22.63 72.27 134.29
C PRO A 283 -22.76 71.31 133.07
N LEU A 284 -22.62 71.88 131.84
CA LEU A 284 -22.46 71.25 130.51
C LEU A 284 -23.76 70.74 129.85
N SER A 285 -24.04 70.88 128.56
CA SER A 285 -23.63 71.71 127.41
C SER A 285 -24.09 70.93 126.17
N SER A 286 -24.45 71.61 125.08
CA SER A 286 -24.85 71.04 123.77
C SER A 286 -26.08 70.09 123.78
N SER A 287 -27.09 70.46 122.97
CA SER A 287 -28.27 69.63 122.66
C SER A 287 -29.07 70.26 121.51
N SER A 288 -29.34 71.57 121.55
CA SER A 288 -29.88 72.31 120.39
C SER A 288 -28.83 72.43 119.26
N ALA A 289 -27.56 72.59 119.62
CA ALA A 289 -26.44 72.44 118.70
C ALA A 289 -26.26 71.00 118.19
N ASP A 290 -26.84 69.99 118.86
CA ASP A 290 -26.71 68.59 118.46
C ASP A 290 -27.88 68.11 117.59
N VAL A 291 -29.09 68.66 117.72
CA VAL A 291 -30.13 68.51 116.69
C VAL A 291 -29.70 69.23 115.41
N ASN A 292 -29.18 70.46 115.50
CA ASN A 292 -28.62 71.14 114.32
C ASN A 292 -27.29 70.54 113.83
N ARG A 293 -26.51 69.81 114.63
CA ARG A 293 -25.36 68.99 114.14
C ARG A 293 -25.78 67.66 113.56
N ASN A 294 -26.86 67.05 114.03
CA ASN A 294 -27.39 65.82 113.46
C ASN A 294 -28.13 66.12 112.15
N VAL A 295 -28.86 67.23 112.08
CA VAL A 295 -29.38 67.76 110.81
C VAL A 295 -28.24 68.22 109.91
N ALA A 296 -27.28 69.06 110.35
CA ALA A 296 -26.13 69.43 109.52
C ALA A 296 -25.19 68.24 109.21
N GLY A 297 -25.24 67.18 110.01
CA GLY A 297 -24.47 65.94 109.87
C GLY A 297 -25.11 65.00 108.85
N LEU A 298 -26.43 64.80 108.94
CA LEU A 298 -27.24 64.13 107.92
C LEU A 298 -27.28 64.94 106.61
N GLU A 299 -27.29 66.28 106.66
CA GLU A 299 -27.16 67.16 105.51
C GLU A 299 -25.74 67.10 104.93
N LYS A 300 -24.69 66.94 105.75
CA LYS A 300 -23.33 66.72 105.27
C LYS A 300 -23.15 65.32 104.70
N GLU A 301 -23.76 64.29 105.30
CA GLU A 301 -23.80 62.95 104.75
C GLU A 301 -24.61 62.91 103.44
N LEU A 302 -25.77 63.58 103.37
CA LEU A 302 -26.51 63.86 102.13
C LEU A 302 -25.72 64.69 101.14
N SER A 303 -24.86 65.60 101.59
CA SER A 303 -23.99 66.38 100.70
C SER A 303 -22.88 65.50 100.13
N THR A 304 -22.30 64.60 100.93
CA THR A 304 -21.35 63.59 100.44
C THR A 304 -22.02 62.50 99.61
N PHE A 305 -23.27 62.13 99.92
CA PHE A 305 -24.06 61.20 99.11
C PHE A 305 -24.42 61.86 97.78
N ARG A 306 -24.92 63.10 97.76
CA ARG A 306 -25.12 63.91 96.55
C ARG A 306 -23.83 64.13 95.77
N ALA A 307 -22.68 64.30 96.42
CA ALA A 307 -21.38 64.35 95.74
C ALA A 307 -20.98 62.98 95.14
N SER A 308 -21.25 61.88 95.84
CA SER A 308 -21.06 60.52 95.31
C SER A 308 -22.07 60.18 94.21
N GLU A 309 -23.26 60.77 94.27
CA GLU A 309 -24.32 60.65 93.28
C GLU A 309 -24.00 61.48 92.05
N THR A 310 -23.46 62.70 92.18
CA THR A 310 -22.93 63.44 91.03
C THR A 310 -21.71 62.75 90.44
N SER A 311 -20.88 62.08 91.25
CA SER A 311 -19.79 61.22 90.75
C SER A 311 -20.30 59.96 90.05
N LEU A 312 -21.36 59.32 90.53
CA LEU A 312 -21.99 58.17 89.86
C LEU A 312 -22.76 58.58 88.61
N ARG A 313 -23.49 59.71 88.64
CA ARG A 313 -24.13 60.31 87.47
C ARG A 313 -23.06 60.63 86.43
N LYS A 314 -21.92 61.22 86.84
CA LYS A 314 -20.77 61.40 85.95
C LYS A 314 -20.25 60.06 85.41
N GLN A 315 -20.04 59.03 86.22
CA GLN A 315 -19.62 57.71 85.71
C GLN A 315 -20.65 57.04 84.80
N LEU A 316 -21.94 57.26 85.04
CA LEU A 316 -23.04 56.80 84.19
C LEU A 316 -23.07 57.58 82.87
N ASP A 317 -22.79 58.87 82.90
CA ASP A 317 -22.71 59.74 81.73
C ASP A 317 -21.42 59.46 80.93
N ASP A 318 -20.29 59.15 81.60
CA ASP A 318 -19.04 58.67 81.01
C ASP A 318 -19.25 57.28 80.36
N ALA A 319 -19.91 56.33 81.05
CA ALA A 319 -20.24 55.02 80.49
C ALA A 319 -21.30 55.08 79.38
N ARG A 320 -22.22 56.06 79.43
CA ARG A 320 -23.11 56.37 78.30
C ARG A 320 -22.34 56.98 77.14
N ALA A 321 -21.36 57.83 77.40
CA ALA A 321 -20.48 58.36 76.35
C ALA A 321 -19.62 57.25 75.73
N GLU A 322 -19.12 56.29 76.50
CA GLU A 322 -18.46 55.09 75.97
C GLU A 322 -19.42 54.22 75.16
N LEU A 323 -20.66 53.99 75.62
CA LEU A 323 -21.67 53.25 74.87
C LEU A 323 -22.04 53.96 73.55
N ILE A 324 -22.17 55.29 73.57
CA ILE A 324 -22.37 56.11 72.38
C ILE A 324 -21.16 55.99 71.45
N ALA A 325 -19.93 56.12 71.96
CA ALA A 325 -18.71 55.94 71.16
C ALA A 325 -18.56 54.52 70.60
N LEU A 326 -19.05 53.49 71.30
CA LEU A 326 -19.06 52.11 70.82
C LEU A 326 -20.16 51.90 69.75
N GLN A 327 -21.32 52.53 69.91
CA GLN A 327 -22.35 52.60 68.88
C GLN A 327 -21.89 53.38 67.64
N GLU A 328 -21.11 54.46 67.81
CA GLU A 328 -20.46 55.20 66.73
C GLU A 328 -19.38 54.37 66.04
N ARG A 329 -18.55 53.62 66.78
CA ARG A 329 -17.60 52.65 66.21
C ARG A 329 -18.30 51.53 65.45
N PHE A 330 -19.42 51.04 65.95
CA PHE A 330 -20.23 50.05 65.25
C PHE A 330 -20.89 50.64 64.00
N ALA A 331 -21.42 51.87 64.09
CA ALA A 331 -22.02 52.58 62.96
C ALA A 331 -20.99 52.91 61.87
N THR A 332 -19.78 53.35 62.24
CA THR A 332 -18.67 53.60 61.30
C THR A 332 -18.11 52.32 60.70
N THR A 333 -18.00 51.23 61.46
CA THR A 333 -17.62 49.92 60.91
C THR A 333 -18.70 49.39 59.96
N LYS A 334 -19.98 49.57 60.30
CA LYS A 334 -21.11 49.24 59.43
C LYS A 334 -21.13 50.12 58.17
N ALA A 335 -20.80 51.40 58.29
CA ALA A 335 -20.66 52.33 57.17
C ALA A 335 -19.49 51.91 56.25
N ALA A 336 -18.31 51.62 56.79
CA ALA A 336 -17.16 51.16 56.00
C ALA A 336 -17.40 49.79 55.33
N ASN A 337 -18.18 48.90 55.96
CA ASN A 337 -18.61 47.66 55.30
C ASN A 337 -19.69 47.91 54.24
N ALA A 338 -20.62 48.85 54.48
CA ALA A 338 -21.58 49.28 53.47
C ALA A 338 -20.90 49.98 52.29
N GLU A 339 -19.84 50.75 52.53
CA GLU A 339 -18.99 51.39 51.52
C GLU A 339 -18.21 50.35 50.70
N LYS A 340 -17.71 49.27 51.31
CA LYS A 340 -17.12 48.14 50.57
C LYS A 340 -18.14 47.37 49.73
N VAL A 341 -19.35 47.15 50.26
CA VAL A 341 -20.45 46.55 49.49
C VAL A 341 -20.85 47.48 48.34
N PHE A 342 -20.94 48.78 48.59
CA PHE A 342 -21.22 49.80 47.59
C PHE A 342 -20.12 49.88 46.53
N ALA A 343 -18.83 49.78 46.89
CA ALA A 343 -17.73 49.76 45.93
C ALA A 343 -17.70 48.47 45.08
N LEU A 344 -18.08 47.32 45.64
CA LEU A 344 -18.27 46.07 44.87
C LEU A 344 -19.52 46.13 43.99
N GLU A 345 -20.59 46.77 44.45
CA GLU A 345 -21.80 47.01 43.69
C GLU A 345 -21.56 48.05 42.58
N GLU A 346 -20.72 49.07 42.83
CA GLU A 346 -20.23 50.05 41.87
C GLU A 346 -19.30 49.40 40.84
N GLN A 347 -18.40 48.50 41.23
CA GLN A 347 -17.63 47.69 40.28
C GLN A 347 -18.54 46.76 39.46
N SER A 348 -19.53 46.10 40.09
CA SER A 348 -20.49 45.26 39.37
C SER A 348 -21.34 46.09 38.40
N ASN A 349 -21.74 47.30 38.80
CA ASN A 349 -22.50 48.23 37.96
C ASN A 349 -21.60 48.87 36.90
N HIS A 350 -20.31 49.09 37.14
CA HIS A 350 -19.33 49.52 36.15
C HIS A 350 -19.15 48.44 35.08
N TRP A 351 -18.95 47.17 35.45
CA TRP A 351 -18.93 46.06 34.50
C TRP A 351 -20.28 45.89 33.76
N LYS A 352 -21.42 46.15 34.40
CA LYS A 352 -22.72 46.19 33.71
C LYS A 352 -22.84 47.40 32.78
N ILE A 353 -22.24 48.54 33.11
CA ILE A 353 -22.23 49.75 32.29
C ILE A 353 -21.26 49.59 31.12
N GLU A 354 -20.10 48.95 31.31
CA GLU A 354 -19.21 48.59 30.21
C GLU A 354 -19.82 47.53 29.31
N LEU A 355 -20.49 46.52 29.87
CA LEU A 355 -21.26 45.56 29.09
C LEU A 355 -22.42 46.25 28.36
N ALA A 356 -23.14 47.16 29.03
CA ALA A 356 -24.21 47.94 28.42
C ALA A 356 -23.67 48.88 27.33
N ALA A 357 -22.54 49.52 27.54
CA ALA A 357 -21.86 50.41 26.59
C ALA A 357 -21.25 49.64 25.42
N ALA A 358 -20.69 48.45 25.62
CA ALA A 358 -20.27 47.57 24.54
C ALA A 358 -21.48 47.02 23.77
N THR A 359 -22.61 46.74 24.44
CA THR A 359 -23.85 46.46 23.71
C THR A 359 -24.43 47.70 23.05
N GLU A 360 -24.28 48.90 23.59
CA GLU A 360 -24.78 50.15 23.01
C GLU A 360 -23.89 50.61 21.85
N GLU A 361 -22.59 50.40 21.91
CA GLU A 361 -21.64 50.53 20.80
C GLU A 361 -21.96 49.51 19.71
N LYS A 362 -22.30 48.27 20.06
CA LYS A 362 -22.84 47.32 19.08
C LYS A 362 -24.19 47.78 18.51
N HIS A 363 -25.13 48.26 19.33
CA HIS A 363 -26.44 48.75 18.86
C HIS A 363 -26.34 50.11 18.15
N SER A 364 -25.24 50.85 18.33
CA SER A 364 -24.89 52.09 17.66
C SER A 364 -24.13 51.80 16.37
N GLY A 365 -23.36 50.72 16.28
CA GLY A 365 -22.85 50.19 15.02
C GLY A 365 -23.98 49.59 14.18
N ASP A 366 -24.83 48.74 14.77
CA ASP A 366 -26.10 48.30 14.15
C ASP A 366 -27.03 49.50 13.86
N GLY A 367 -26.92 50.58 14.65
CA GLY A 367 -27.66 51.82 14.52
C GLY A 367 -27.15 52.71 13.39
N GLU A 368 -25.83 52.83 13.24
CA GLU A 368 -25.11 53.51 12.17
C GLU A 368 -25.33 52.76 10.86
N LEU A 369 -25.15 51.43 10.83
CA LEU A 369 -25.53 50.58 9.71
C LEU A 369 -27.02 50.72 9.35
N LYS A 370 -27.89 50.94 10.35
CA LYS A 370 -29.33 51.17 10.12
C LYS A 370 -29.66 52.60 9.70
N THR A 371 -28.87 53.60 10.08
CA THR A 371 -28.98 54.96 9.55
C THR A 371 -28.35 55.07 8.17
N GLU A 372 -27.26 54.36 7.88
CA GLU A 372 -26.71 54.21 6.52
C GLU A 372 -27.70 53.46 5.64
N LEU A 373 -28.33 52.40 6.14
CA LEU A 373 -29.43 51.71 5.43
C LEU A 373 -30.67 52.62 5.29
N ALA A 374 -30.98 53.46 6.27
CA ALA A 374 -32.08 54.41 6.18
C ALA A 374 -31.75 55.57 5.23
N ASP A 375 -30.53 56.07 5.24
CA ASP A 375 -30.03 57.15 4.40
C ASP A 375 -29.90 56.66 2.97
N ALA A 376 -29.35 55.48 2.73
CA ALA A 376 -29.40 54.78 1.45
C ALA A 376 -30.84 54.50 1.01
N ASN A 377 -31.77 54.16 1.90
CA ASN A 377 -33.19 54.07 1.56
C ASN A 377 -33.82 55.46 1.29
N THR A 378 -33.38 56.54 1.94
CA THR A 378 -33.83 57.90 1.61
C THR A 378 -33.21 58.40 0.34
N GLU A 379 -31.99 57.97 -0.01
CA GLU A 379 -31.34 58.23 -1.29
C GLU A 379 -32.05 57.43 -2.38
N ILE A 380 -32.34 56.14 -2.19
CA ILE A 380 -33.22 55.37 -3.07
C ILE A 380 -34.59 56.04 -3.17
N THR A 381 -35.14 56.58 -2.09
CA THR A 381 -36.44 57.30 -2.11
C THR A 381 -36.32 58.68 -2.78
N LEU A 382 -35.20 59.38 -2.68
CA LEU A 382 -34.94 60.68 -3.30
C LEU A 382 -34.59 60.52 -4.77
N LEU A 383 -33.86 59.48 -5.15
CA LEU A 383 -33.62 59.03 -6.52
C LEU A 383 -34.92 58.51 -7.12
N THR A 384 -35.75 57.77 -6.38
CA THR A 384 -37.10 57.38 -6.82
C THR A 384 -38.01 58.59 -6.92
N ARG A 385 -37.89 59.59 -6.05
CA ARG A 385 -38.68 60.82 -6.08
C ARG A 385 -38.19 61.82 -7.12
N ALA A 386 -36.89 61.84 -7.43
CA ALA A 386 -36.29 62.62 -8.50
C ALA A 386 -36.55 61.96 -9.85
N SER A 387 -36.48 60.63 -9.91
CA SER A 387 -37.05 59.80 -10.97
C SER A 387 -38.52 60.17 -11.15
N ASP A 388 -39.34 60.05 -10.09
CA ASP A 388 -40.75 60.43 -10.11
C ASP A 388 -41.02 61.89 -10.41
N ALA A 389 -40.14 62.83 -10.04
CA ALA A 389 -40.32 64.27 -10.26
C ALA A 389 -39.85 64.72 -11.63
N CYS A 390 -38.75 64.15 -12.15
CA CYS A 390 -38.47 64.12 -13.57
C CYS A 390 -39.74 63.62 -14.25
N ARG A 391 -40.19 62.39 -13.96
CA ARG A 391 -41.48 61.83 -14.41
C ARG A 391 -42.66 62.82 -14.24
N GLU A 392 -42.83 63.55 -13.13
CA GLU A 392 -43.92 64.51 -12.91
C GLU A 392 -43.84 65.71 -13.85
N GLU A 393 -42.68 66.36 -13.94
CA GLU A 393 -42.42 67.42 -14.93
C GLU A 393 -42.69 66.87 -16.32
N LEU A 394 -42.29 65.63 -16.54
CA LEU A 394 -42.42 64.92 -17.79
C LEU A 394 -43.90 64.58 -18.11
N GLN A 395 -44.80 64.35 -17.14
CA GLN A 395 -46.25 64.33 -17.40
C GLN A 395 -46.88 65.70 -17.47
N SER A 396 -46.52 66.61 -16.59
CA SER A 396 -47.13 67.94 -16.48
C SER A 396 -46.83 68.74 -17.73
N ALA A 397 -45.58 68.71 -18.13
CA ALA A 397 -45.16 69.03 -19.46
C ALA A 397 -45.23 67.78 -20.36
N ARG A 398 -46.18 66.85 -20.28
CA ARG A 398 -46.95 66.31 -21.45
C ARG A 398 -48.44 66.67 -21.36
N ASP A 399 -48.86 67.48 -20.41
CA ASP A 399 -50.23 67.94 -20.34
C ASP A 399 -50.37 69.35 -20.95
N GLN A 400 -49.27 70.07 -21.21
CA GLN A 400 -49.15 71.28 -22.06
C GLN A 400 -49.05 71.01 -23.57
N ILE A 401 -48.61 69.85 -24.11
CA ILE A 401 -48.96 69.48 -25.49
C ILE A 401 -50.43 69.20 -25.45
N ASP A 402 -50.90 68.45 -24.48
CA ASP A 402 -52.28 68.02 -24.58
C ASP A 402 -53.20 69.27 -24.39
N LEU A 403 -52.73 70.34 -23.72
CA LEU A 403 -53.37 71.68 -23.63
C LEU A 403 -53.09 72.64 -24.80
N LEU A 404 -51.96 72.54 -25.52
CA LEU A 404 -51.57 73.49 -26.57
C LEU A 404 -51.39 72.88 -27.96
N THR A 405 -51.50 71.56 -28.09
CA THR A 405 -52.08 70.89 -29.25
C THR A 405 -53.52 71.36 -29.26
N PRO A 406 -53.88 72.34 -30.10
CA PRO A 406 -55.14 73.00 -29.94
C PRO A 406 -56.22 71.99 -30.32
N SER A 407 -57.16 71.72 -29.41
CA SER A 407 -58.46 71.18 -29.81
C SER A 407 -59.11 72.25 -30.69
N SER A 408 -58.90 72.10 -32.00
CA SER A 408 -59.42 72.97 -33.04
C SER A 408 -60.93 72.75 -33.16
N SER A 409 -61.69 73.44 -32.32
CA SER A 409 -63.12 73.69 -32.50
C SER A 409 -63.38 75.19 -32.39
N GLU A 410 -63.23 75.84 -33.54
CA GLU A 410 -63.80 77.13 -33.94
C GLU A 410 -65.30 77.29 -33.59
N PRO A 411 -65.92 78.49 -33.79
CA PRO A 411 -65.33 79.79 -34.20
C PRO A 411 -65.82 80.99 -33.35
N GLU A 412 -65.16 82.15 -33.48
CA GLU A 412 -65.69 83.32 -34.25
C GLU A 412 -64.95 84.64 -33.93
N SER A 413 -64.74 85.42 -34.99
CA SER A 413 -64.58 86.88 -34.99
C SER A 413 -63.39 87.53 -34.25
N GLY A 414 -62.35 87.89 -35.01
CA GLY A 414 -61.65 89.16 -34.77
C GLY A 414 -60.13 89.20 -35.01
N GLU A 415 -59.75 89.52 -36.25
CA GLU A 415 -58.52 90.25 -36.62
C GLU A 415 -57.14 89.66 -36.23
N ASP A 416 -56.51 89.13 -37.30
CA ASP A 416 -55.08 89.19 -37.64
C ASP A 416 -54.04 88.15 -37.14
N PRO A 417 -53.11 87.73 -38.04
CA PRO A 417 -52.90 86.29 -38.23
C PRO A 417 -51.41 85.92 -38.43
N SER A 418 -50.69 85.57 -37.37
CA SER A 418 -49.30 85.06 -37.53
C SER A 418 -48.73 84.26 -36.37
N GLY A 419 -49.06 84.61 -35.13
CA GLY A 419 -48.40 84.04 -33.94
C GLY A 419 -49.02 82.74 -33.39
N ALA A 420 -50.35 82.63 -33.40
CA ALA A 420 -51.07 81.63 -32.61
C ALA A 420 -50.76 80.17 -33.00
N ALA A 421 -50.67 79.88 -34.31
CA ALA A 421 -50.35 78.54 -34.80
C ALA A 421 -48.98 78.02 -34.33
N LYS A 422 -47.99 78.90 -34.13
CA LYS A 422 -46.65 78.51 -33.67
C LYS A 422 -46.59 78.34 -32.16
N ALA A 423 -47.28 79.17 -31.38
CA ALA A 423 -47.33 79.02 -29.93
C ALA A 423 -48.03 77.71 -29.51
N SER A 424 -49.13 77.37 -30.22
CA SER A 424 -49.76 76.07 -30.10
C SER A 424 -48.77 74.97 -30.46
N VAL A 425 -48.22 74.93 -31.68
CA VAL A 425 -47.31 73.86 -32.11
C VAL A 425 -46.05 73.69 -31.23
N VAL A 426 -45.54 74.75 -30.59
CA VAL A 426 -44.34 74.67 -29.73
C VAL A 426 -44.64 74.10 -28.35
N LEU A 427 -45.74 74.50 -27.71
CA LEU A 427 -46.15 73.81 -26.49
C LEU A 427 -46.71 72.41 -26.83
N ALA A 428 -47.34 72.25 -28.00
CA ALA A 428 -47.57 70.99 -28.74
C ALA A 428 -46.29 70.30 -29.28
N ALA A 429 -45.09 70.67 -28.81
CA ALA A 429 -43.85 69.95 -29.04
C ALA A 429 -43.09 69.70 -27.73
N LYS A 430 -43.30 70.56 -26.71
CA LYS A 430 -42.54 70.54 -25.45
C LYS A 430 -42.72 69.27 -24.63
N ASP A 431 -43.66 68.45 -25.04
CA ASP A 431 -44.50 67.79 -24.07
C ASP A 431 -44.71 66.31 -24.37
N GLU A 432 -44.93 65.98 -25.65
CA GLU A 432 -44.52 64.72 -26.23
C GLU A 432 -43.10 64.38 -25.82
N ALA A 433 -42.20 65.36 -25.89
CA ALA A 433 -40.83 65.27 -25.41
C ALA A 433 -40.76 64.88 -23.93
N PHE A 434 -41.57 65.54 -23.10
CA PHE A 434 -41.50 65.33 -21.68
C PHE A 434 -42.22 64.00 -21.29
N LYS A 435 -43.46 63.58 -21.68
CA LYS A 435 -43.97 62.21 -21.28
C LYS A 435 -43.11 61.11 -21.90
N LYS A 436 -42.46 61.36 -23.04
CA LYS A 436 -41.45 60.43 -23.57
C LYS A 436 -40.38 60.18 -22.53
N LEU A 437 -39.84 61.21 -21.89
CA LEU A 437 -38.83 61.05 -20.84
C LEU A 437 -39.50 60.63 -19.48
N ARG A 438 -40.82 60.80 -19.22
CA ARG A 438 -41.55 60.15 -18.08
C ARG A 438 -41.55 58.64 -18.23
N VAL A 439 -41.83 58.21 -19.46
CA VAL A 439 -41.75 56.82 -19.90
C VAL A 439 -40.30 56.34 -19.81
N GLN A 440 -39.31 57.06 -20.36
CA GLN A 440 -37.88 56.68 -20.24
C GLN A 440 -37.39 56.52 -18.80
N VAL A 441 -37.88 57.34 -17.86
CA VAL A 441 -37.45 57.24 -16.47
C VAL A 441 -38.18 56.10 -15.73
N LEU A 442 -39.37 55.66 -16.18
CA LEU A 442 -39.97 54.39 -15.77
C LEU A 442 -39.18 53.21 -16.34
N GLU A 443 -38.90 53.24 -17.65
CA GLU A 443 -38.10 52.25 -18.37
C GLU A 443 -36.72 52.07 -17.68
N LEU A 444 -35.97 53.16 -17.44
CA LEU A 444 -34.68 53.12 -16.74
C LEU A 444 -34.74 52.58 -15.30
N GLN A 445 -35.85 52.80 -14.59
CA GLN A 445 -35.98 52.32 -13.21
C GLN A 445 -36.41 50.84 -13.15
N GLU A 446 -37.17 50.39 -14.15
CA GLU A 446 -37.48 48.98 -14.39
C GLU A 446 -36.22 48.23 -14.86
N GLU A 447 -35.45 48.78 -15.81
CA GLU A 447 -34.13 48.29 -16.24
C GLU A 447 -33.14 48.16 -15.07
N MET A 448 -33.05 49.17 -14.20
CA MET A 448 -32.20 49.11 -13.00
C MET A 448 -32.67 48.08 -11.97
N GLN A 449 -33.92 47.64 -12.01
CA GLN A 449 -34.41 46.56 -11.16
C GLN A 449 -34.15 45.19 -11.80
N THR A 450 -34.43 45.03 -13.10
CA THR A 450 -34.10 43.79 -13.84
C THR A 450 -32.60 43.51 -13.79
N LEU A 451 -31.73 44.52 -13.95
CA LEU A 451 -30.27 44.36 -13.81
C LEU A 451 -29.82 43.88 -12.42
N ARG A 452 -30.55 44.24 -11.34
CA ARG A 452 -30.25 43.71 -9.99
C ARG A 452 -30.70 42.27 -9.83
N ASP A 453 -31.88 41.94 -10.34
CA ASP A 453 -32.44 40.60 -10.26
C ASP A 453 -31.65 39.63 -11.16
N GLU A 454 -31.21 40.07 -12.34
CA GLU A 454 -30.25 39.38 -13.22
C GLU A 454 -28.90 39.17 -12.54
N LYS A 455 -28.34 40.20 -11.88
CA LYS A 455 -27.08 40.05 -11.12
C LYS A 455 -27.22 38.99 -10.02
N ALA A 456 -28.30 39.03 -9.24
CA ALA A 456 -28.54 38.07 -8.17
C ALA A 456 -28.77 36.64 -8.70
N ALA A 457 -29.39 36.50 -9.87
CA ALA A 457 -29.54 35.23 -10.55
C ALA A 457 -28.17 34.66 -11.01
N LEU A 458 -27.32 35.51 -11.60
CA LEU A 458 -25.96 35.13 -12.04
C LEU A 458 -25.05 34.77 -10.86
N GLU A 459 -25.11 35.50 -9.74
CA GLU A 459 -24.36 35.16 -8.52
C GLU A 459 -24.78 33.79 -7.97
N LEU A 460 -26.08 33.47 -7.97
CA LEU A 460 -26.60 32.17 -7.54
C LEU A 460 -26.29 31.03 -8.53
N GLU A 461 -26.24 31.32 -9.83
CA GLU A 461 -25.83 30.35 -10.86
C GLU A 461 -24.35 29.98 -10.71
N LEU A 462 -23.48 30.98 -10.47
CA LEU A 462 -22.05 30.79 -10.23
C LEU A 462 -21.78 30.00 -8.94
N GLU A 463 -22.42 30.34 -7.81
CA GLU A 463 -22.31 29.56 -6.56
C GLU A 463 -22.73 28.09 -6.74
N LYS A 464 -23.71 27.83 -7.62
CA LYS A 464 -24.18 26.49 -7.93
C LYS A 464 -23.19 25.72 -8.81
N GLU A 465 -22.60 26.37 -9.81
CA GLU A 465 -21.53 25.78 -10.63
C GLU A 465 -20.32 25.41 -9.78
N GLU A 466 -19.84 26.30 -8.89
CA GLU A 466 -18.76 26.01 -7.95
C GLU A 466 -19.10 24.80 -7.03
N LEU A 467 -20.34 24.70 -6.55
CA LEU A 467 -20.79 23.58 -5.73
C LEU A 467 -20.80 22.25 -6.51
N ASP A 468 -21.25 22.26 -7.76
CA ASP A 468 -21.28 21.08 -8.62
C ASP A 468 -19.85 20.65 -9.04
N GLU A 469 -18.94 21.59 -9.29
CA GLU A 469 -17.51 21.33 -9.50
C GLU A 469 -16.84 20.71 -8.26
N LEU A 470 -17.07 21.27 -7.06
CA LEU A 470 -16.56 20.72 -5.80
C LEU A 470 -17.10 19.31 -5.53
N GLN A 471 -18.36 19.04 -5.90
CA GLN A 471 -18.93 17.68 -5.84
C GLN A 471 -18.28 16.73 -6.84
N ALA A 472 -18.02 17.18 -8.08
CA ALA A 472 -17.32 16.39 -9.09
C ALA A 472 -15.88 16.07 -8.66
N SER A 473 -15.14 17.06 -8.18
CA SER A 473 -13.78 16.93 -7.63
C SER A 473 -13.75 15.92 -6.46
N ARG A 474 -14.69 16.02 -5.51
CA ARG A 474 -14.81 15.07 -4.40
C ARG A 474 -15.09 13.64 -4.86
N LYS A 475 -15.95 13.44 -5.87
CA LYS A 475 -16.23 12.11 -6.46
C LYS A 475 -14.98 11.54 -7.14
N ASN A 476 -14.25 12.37 -7.89
CA ASN A 476 -13.00 11.98 -8.55
C ASN A 476 -11.94 11.54 -7.52
N LEU A 477 -11.67 12.37 -6.50
CA LEU A 477 -10.72 12.06 -5.44
C LEU A 477 -11.08 10.77 -4.68
N GLN A 478 -12.37 10.52 -4.44
CA GLN A 478 -12.81 9.26 -3.83
C GLN A 478 -12.57 8.07 -4.77
N SER A 479 -12.88 8.18 -6.07
CA SER A 479 -12.63 7.13 -7.05
C SER A 479 -11.14 6.82 -7.22
N GLU A 480 -10.28 7.84 -7.15
CA GLU A 480 -8.83 7.71 -7.22
C GLU A 480 -8.28 7.03 -5.97
N LYS A 481 -8.74 7.42 -4.77
CA LYS A 481 -8.41 6.73 -3.52
C LYS A 481 -8.83 5.26 -3.55
N GLU A 482 -9.98 4.94 -4.12
CA GLU A 482 -10.44 3.55 -4.30
C GLU A 482 -9.56 2.79 -5.29
N ARG A 483 -9.17 3.40 -6.42
CA ARG A 483 -8.20 2.84 -7.38
C ARG A 483 -6.83 2.59 -6.74
N ALA A 484 -6.31 3.54 -5.96
CA ALA A 484 -5.04 3.40 -5.24
C ALA A 484 -5.07 2.26 -4.21
N MET A 485 -6.15 2.15 -3.42
CA MET A 485 -6.34 1.00 -2.51
C MET A 485 -6.45 -0.33 -3.27
N GLN A 486 -7.10 -0.38 -4.44
CA GLN A 486 -7.16 -1.58 -5.27
C GLN A 486 -5.78 -1.95 -5.83
N LEU A 487 -4.98 -0.98 -6.26
CA LEU A 487 -3.61 -1.18 -6.72
C LEU A 487 -2.73 -1.76 -5.60
N GLN A 488 -2.78 -1.16 -4.40
CA GLN A 488 -2.05 -1.65 -3.23
C GLN A 488 -2.45 -3.07 -2.84
N ARG A 489 -3.76 -3.39 -2.87
CA ARG A 489 -4.26 -4.76 -2.63
C ARG A 489 -3.72 -5.74 -3.67
N ARG A 490 -3.73 -5.39 -4.96
CA ARG A 490 -3.15 -6.23 -6.03
C ARG A 490 -1.65 -6.45 -5.84
N GLN A 491 -0.88 -5.40 -5.57
CA GLN A 491 0.57 -5.50 -5.31
C GLN A 491 0.88 -6.37 -4.08
N THR A 492 0.08 -6.26 -3.02
CA THR A 492 0.18 -7.12 -1.83
C THR A 492 -0.15 -8.58 -2.16
N LEU A 493 -1.14 -8.83 -3.02
CA LEU A 493 -1.53 -10.17 -3.44
C LEU A 493 -0.46 -10.81 -4.34
N VAL A 494 0.07 -10.07 -5.32
CA VAL A 494 1.17 -10.52 -6.20
C VAL A 494 2.43 -10.83 -5.38
N SER A 495 2.91 -9.89 -4.56
CA SER A 495 4.11 -10.12 -3.73
C SER A 495 3.91 -11.20 -2.65
N GLY A 496 2.68 -11.41 -2.18
CA GLY A 496 2.31 -12.55 -1.34
C GLY A 496 2.37 -13.88 -2.09
N PHE A 497 1.89 -13.91 -3.34
CA PHE A 497 1.95 -15.07 -4.22
C PHE A 497 3.39 -15.43 -4.60
N GLU A 498 4.21 -14.45 -5.00
CA GLU A 498 5.64 -14.61 -5.29
C GLU A 498 6.38 -15.28 -4.14
N LYS A 499 6.27 -14.73 -2.92
CA LYS A 499 6.90 -15.31 -1.70
C LYS A 499 6.47 -16.75 -1.45
N GLN A 500 5.20 -17.08 -1.71
CA GLN A 500 4.67 -18.44 -1.54
C GLN A 500 5.21 -19.39 -2.61
N VAL A 501 5.36 -18.95 -3.87
CA VAL A 501 6.00 -19.72 -4.93
C VAL A 501 7.49 -19.93 -4.63
N THR A 502 8.24 -18.90 -4.25
CA THR A 502 9.68 -19.04 -3.89
C THR A 502 9.88 -20.03 -2.75
N THR A 503 9.02 -19.96 -1.72
CA THR A 503 9.08 -20.89 -0.57
C THR A 503 8.81 -22.34 -1.02
N LEU A 504 7.84 -22.54 -1.93
CA LEU A 504 7.49 -23.87 -2.42
C LEU A 504 8.53 -24.44 -3.39
N VAL A 505 9.18 -23.61 -4.21
CA VAL A 505 10.33 -24.00 -5.04
C VAL A 505 11.51 -24.45 -4.17
N ASN A 506 11.82 -23.71 -3.11
CA ASN A 506 12.85 -24.10 -2.15
C ASN A 506 12.50 -25.43 -1.43
N GLU A 507 11.24 -25.63 -1.04
CA GLU A 507 10.77 -26.89 -0.45
C GLU A 507 10.91 -28.05 -1.44
N LEU A 508 10.53 -27.86 -2.70
CA LEU A 508 10.60 -28.87 -3.75
C LEU A 508 12.06 -29.23 -4.09
N GLN A 509 12.97 -28.25 -4.12
CA GLN A 509 14.41 -28.51 -4.27
C GLN A 509 14.94 -29.37 -3.11
N GLN A 510 14.65 -29.01 -1.86
CA GLN A 510 15.08 -29.81 -0.70
C GLN A 510 14.51 -31.24 -0.76
N ARG A 511 13.23 -31.40 -1.11
CA ARG A 511 12.58 -32.72 -1.23
C ARG A 511 13.20 -33.55 -2.36
N LEU A 512 13.63 -32.93 -3.46
CA LEU A 512 14.32 -33.58 -4.56
C LEU A 512 15.73 -34.03 -4.15
N GLU A 513 16.45 -33.21 -3.39
CA GLU A 513 17.77 -33.56 -2.82
C GLU A 513 17.65 -34.74 -1.84
N ASP A 514 16.69 -34.69 -0.90
CA ASP A 514 16.34 -35.77 0.03
C ASP A 514 16.00 -37.08 -0.71
N HIS A 515 15.13 -37.02 -1.72
CA HIS A 515 14.78 -38.18 -2.56
C HIS A 515 15.99 -38.73 -3.31
N SER A 516 16.85 -37.85 -3.87
CA SER A 516 18.06 -38.26 -4.57
C SER A 516 19.06 -39.00 -3.66
N SER A 517 19.14 -38.63 -2.38
CA SER A 517 19.98 -39.32 -1.40
C SER A 517 19.43 -40.70 -1.08
N ALA A 518 18.15 -40.80 -0.72
CA ALA A 518 17.50 -42.08 -0.44
C ALA A 518 17.55 -43.04 -1.65
N PHE A 519 17.40 -42.52 -2.87
CA PHE A 519 17.53 -43.31 -4.10
C PHE A 519 18.97 -43.79 -4.36
N ARG A 520 19.99 -42.98 -4.04
CA ARG A 520 21.40 -43.42 -4.07
C ARG A 520 21.65 -44.54 -3.06
N GLU A 521 21.21 -44.37 -1.81
CA GLU A 521 21.35 -45.40 -0.76
C GLU A 521 20.70 -46.74 -1.16
N VAL A 522 19.53 -46.71 -1.80
CA VAL A 522 18.88 -47.91 -2.35
C VAL A 522 19.67 -48.51 -3.53
N CYS A 523 20.27 -47.68 -4.41
CA CYS A 523 21.11 -48.16 -5.51
C CYS A 523 22.42 -48.78 -5.01
N ASP A 524 23.09 -48.13 -4.05
CA ASP A 524 24.33 -48.60 -3.45
C ASP A 524 24.08 -49.92 -2.71
N PHE A 525 23.04 -49.99 -1.87
CA PHE A 525 22.61 -51.24 -1.24
C PHE A 525 22.30 -52.35 -2.25
N ARG A 526 21.58 -52.04 -3.35
CA ARG A 526 21.27 -53.01 -4.40
C ARG A 526 22.55 -53.55 -5.05
N ASP A 527 23.51 -52.68 -5.34
CA ASP A 527 24.72 -53.04 -6.07
C ASP A 527 25.74 -53.75 -5.15
N GLU A 528 25.83 -53.38 -3.88
CA GLU A 528 26.53 -54.14 -2.83
C GLU A 528 25.91 -55.54 -2.63
N HIS A 529 24.59 -55.63 -2.47
CA HIS A 529 23.87 -56.90 -2.32
C HIS A 529 24.08 -57.79 -3.56
N ARG A 530 24.05 -57.20 -4.76
CA ARG A 530 24.34 -57.88 -6.02
C ARG A 530 25.79 -58.38 -6.09
N ALA A 531 26.75 -57.54 -5.71
CA ALA A 531 28.16 -57.92 -5.64
C ALA A 531 28.39 -59.05 -4.62
N ALA A 532 27.74 -59.01 -3.46
CA ALA A 532 27.81 -60.06 -2.44
C ALA A 532 27.21 -61.39 -2.91
N LEU A 533 26.13 -61.36 -3.70
CA LEU A 533 25.56 -62.57 -4.33
C LEU A 533 26.52 -63.18 -5.36
N PHE A 534 27.12 -62.38 -6.24
CA PHE A 534 28.04 -62.88 -7.27
C PHE A 534 29.41 -63.28 -6.71
N ALA A 535 29.93 -62.60 -5.68
CA ALA A 535 31.17 -62.98 -4.99
C ALA A 535 31.05 -64.36 -4.30
N ASN A 536 29.85 -64.72 -3.80
CA ASN A 536 29.59 -66.05 -3.25
C ASN A 536 29.39 -67.15 -4.31
N GLY A 537 29.40 -66.81 -5.60
CA GLY A 537 29.38 -67.77 -6.71
C GLY A 537 30.68 -68.57 -6.88
N GLY A 538 31.77 -68.14 -6.22
CA GLY A 538 33.06 -68.83 -6.24
C GLY A 538 33.74 -68.84 -4.87
N GLY A 539 33.46 -69.86 -4.05
CA GLY A 539 34.28 -70.19 -2.88
C GLY A 539 33.99 -69.40 -1.59
N ILE A 540 32.98 -69.85 -0.82
CA ILE A 540 32.73 -69.45 0.59
C ILE A 540 33.84 -70.00 1.52
N ASP A 541 35.08 -69.54 1.35
CA ASP A 541 36.23 -69.79 2.25
C ASP A 541 36.85 -68.47 2.77
N ARG A 542 36.06 -67.39 2.73
CA ARG A 542 36.50 -66.04 3.17
C ARG A 542 35.89 -65.55 4.49
N ALA A 543 35.42 -66.48 5.32
CA ALA A 543 35.27 -66.25 6.75
C ALA A 543 36.54 -66.74 7.47
N THR A 544 37.33 -65.83 8.01
CA THR A 544 38.65 -66.08 8.65
C THR A 544 38.58 -66.77 10.03
N GLY A 545 37.51 -67.53 10.30
CA GLY A 545 37.39 -68.39 11.47
C GLY A 545 38.08 -69.74 11.24
N ARG A 546 38.97 -70.15 12.15
CA ARG A 546 39.76 -71.40 12.11
C ARG A 546 38.96 -72.60 11.57
N ALA A 547 39.18 -72.95 10.31
CA ALA A 547 38.70 -74.19 9.71
C ALA A 547 39.43 -75.38 10.36
N GLY A 548 38.86 -75.90 11.45
CA GLY A 548 39.44 -76.99 12.23
C GLY A 548 39.13 -76.98 13.73
N GLU A 549 38.65 -75.86 14.30
CA GLU A 549 38.11 -75.94 15.67
C GLU A 549 36.71 -76.55 15.65
N PRO A 550 36.45 -77.62 16.45
CA PRO A 550 35.09 -78.07 16.66
C PRO A 550 34.27 -76.94 17.30
N GLU A 551 33.10 -76.66 16.74
CA GLU A 551 32.11 -75.83 17.43
C GLU A 551 31.49 -76.69 18.54
N PHE A 552 31.25 -76.10 19.71
CA PHE A 552 30.69 -76.81 20.87
C PHE A 552 29.28 -76.27 21.21
N GLU A 553 28.47 -77.12 21.82
CA GLU A 553 27.15 -76.80 22.37
C GLU A 553 27.22 -76.79 23.89
N GLU A 554 26.71 -75.74 24.53
CA GLU A 554 26.68 -75.66 26.00
C GLU A 554 25.63 -76.64 26.54
N CYS A 555 26.10 -77.73 27.15
CA CYS A 555 25.23 -78.79 27.70
C CYS A 555 24.87 -78.54 29.16
N LEU A 556 25.80 -77.93 29.91
CA LEU A 556 25.58 -77.56 31.31
C LEU A 556 26.22 -76.20 31.57
N VAL A 557 25.45 -75.26 32.12
CA VAL A 557 25.93 -73.94 32.53
C VAL A 557 25.69 -73.78 34.02
N MET A 558 26.78 -73.58 34.76
CA MET A 558 26.80 -73.29 36.18
C MET A 558 27.25 -71.83 36.34
N ARG A 559 26.38 -70.97 36.86
CA ARG A 559 26.68 -69.56 37.17
C ARG A 559 26.16 -69.25 38.57
N SER A 560 27.01 -68.73 39.46
CA SER A 560 26.58 -68.40 40.81
C SER A 560 27.48 -67.37 41.49
N GLY A 561 26.87 -66.58 42.37
CA GLY A 561 27.56 -65.72 43.33
C GLY A 561 27.67 -66.42 44.69
N VAL A 562 28.88 -66.71 45.16
CA VAL A 562 29.15 -67.43 46.42
C VAL A 562 30.01 -66.58 47.35
N VAL A 563 29.59 -66.44 48.60
CA VAL A 563 30.36 -65.75 49.64
C VAL A 563 31.23 -66.75 50.40
N ILE A 564 32.55 -66.60 50.30
CA ILE A 564 33.54 -67.45 50.97
C ILE A 564 34.03 -66.74 52.22
N LYS A 565 33.66 -67.25 53.39
CA LYS A 565 34.03 -66.66 54.69
C LYS A 565 35.54 -66.65 54.92
N ALA A 566 36.00 -65.70 55.73
CA ALA A 566 37.36 -65.69 56.25
C ALA A 566 37.72 -67.05 56.88
N GLY A 567 38.87 -67.62 56.53
CA GLY A 567 39.33 -68.92 57.03
C GLY A 567 38.71 -70.15 56.34
N ALA A 568 37.86 -70.00 55.32
CA ALA A 568 37.18 -71.10 54.64
C ALA A 568 37.55 -71.20 53.15
N SER A 569 37.28 -72.37 52.54
CA SER A 569 37.34 -72.58 51.09
C SER A 569 35.97 -72.98 50.53
N PHE A 570 35.78 -72.75 49.23
CA PHE A 570 34.65 -73.24 48.45
C PHE A 570 35.17 -74.14 47.33
N GLN A 571 34.58 -75.34 47.20
CA GLN A 571 34.94 -76.30 46.16
C GLN A 571 33.71 -76.62 45.30
N LEU A 572 33.88 -76.60 43.99
CA LEU A 572 32.88 -76.98 43.00
C LEU A 572 33.38 -78.18 42.18
N PRO A 573 32.89 -79.40 42.46
CA PRO A 573 33.15 -80.56 41.60
C PRO A 573 32.26 -80.50 40.34
N VAL A 574 32.90 -80.63 39.18
CA VAL A 574 32.28 -80.59 37.85
C VAL A 574 32.64 -81.88 37.13
N ILE A 575 31.69 -82.80 37.05
CA ILE A 575 31.87 -84.13 36.48
C ILE A 575 31.69 -84.06 34.97
N CYS A 576 32.71 -84.49 34.22
CA CYS A 576 32.69 -84.60 32.76
C CYS A 576 32.60 -86.07 32.37
N GLU A 577 31.43 -86.51 31.94
CA GLU A 577 31.14 -87.92 31.65
C GLU A 577 31.96 -88.46 30.47
N LYS A 578 32.16 -87.65 29.42
CA LYS A 578 32.80 -88.05 28.17
C LYS A 578 34.06 -87.24 27.87
N ARG A 579 35.07 -87.90 27.30
CA ARG A 579 36.23 -87.28 26.66
C ARG A 579 35.82 -86.44 25.44
N GLY A 580 36.64 -85.44 25.13
CA GLY A 580 36.40 -84.47 24.05
C GLY A 580 35.45 -83.33 24.43
N TRP A 581 34.81 -83.38 25.60
CA TRP A 581 34.12 -82.22 26.18
C TRP A 581 35.10 -81.08 26.48
N ARG A 582 34.63 -79.84 26.35
CA ARG A 582 35.38 -78.61 26.65
C ARG A 582 34.72 -77.92 27.84
N VAL A 583 35.46 -77.71 28.92
CA VAL A 583 34.97 -76.92 30.07
C VAL A 583 35.54 -75.52 29.96
N VAL A 584 34.69 -74.55 29.67
CA VAL A 584 35.04 -73.12 29.66
C VAL A 584 34.66 -72.54 31.01
N TRP A 585 35.57 -71.83 31.65
CA TRP A 585 35.34 -71.27 32.97
C TRP A 585 35.92 -69.87 33.11
N SER A 586 35.30 -69.08 33.98
CA SER A 586 35.75 -67.75 34.37
C SER A 586 35.22 -67.43 35.76
N PHE A 587 35.99 -66.73 36.58
CA PHE A 587 35.48 -66.13 37.81
C PHE A 587 36.12 -64.77 38.06
N SER A 588 35.44 -63.95 38.87
CA SER A 588 35.95 -62.73 39.46
C SER A 588 35.51 -62.60 40.92
N VAL A 589 36.29 -61.90 41.74
CA VAL A 589 35.96 -61.55 43.12
C VAL A 589 35.48 -60.10 43.13
N LYS A 590 34.26 -59.85 43.63
CA LYS A 590 33.59 -58.53 43.50
C LYS A 590 34.26 -57.41 44.28
N GLU A 591 35.08 -57.74 45.27
CA GLU A 591 35.82 -56.76 46.05
C GLU A 591 37.16 -56.43 45.34
N ASP A 592 37.26 -55.24 44.73
CA ASP A 592 38.35 -54.78 43.81
C ASP A 592 39.81 -54.94 44.30
N SER A 593 40.03 -55.19 45.60
CA SER A 593 41.36 -55.38 46.21
C SER A 593 41.52 -56.73 46.93
N ALA A 594 40.51 -57.60 46.86
CA ALA A 594 40.54 -58.95 47.40
C ALA A 594 41.01 -59.93 46.33
N ASP A 595 41.83 -60.88 46.75
CA ASP A 595 42.25 -62.03 45.95
C ASP A 595 41.73 -63.32 46.59
N VAL A 596 41.64 -64.41 45.84
CA VAL A 596 41.34 -65.75 46.37
C VAL A 596 42.38 -66.73 45.85
N SER A 597 42.75 -67.72 46.67
CA SER A 597 43.71 -68.74 46.26
C SER A 597 42.96 -69.77 45.42
N PHE A 598 43.10 -69.70 44.10
CA PHE A 598 42.39 -70.59 43.19
C PHE A 598 43.27 -71.76 42.74
N LYS A 599 42.71 -72.97 42.81
CA LYS A 599 43.29 -74.22 42.31
C LYS A 599 42.26 -74.90 41.40
N LEU A 600 42.73 -75.52 40.32
CA LEU A 600 41.92 -76.44 39.50
C LEU A 600 42.65 -77.78 39.42
N ALA A 601 42.00 -78.85 39.88
CA ALA A 601 42.51 -80.22 39.76
C ALA A 601 41.57 -81.06 38.87
N ALA A 602 42.15 -81.94 38.06
CA ALA A 602 41.43 -82.98 37.33
C ALA A 602 41.68 -84.33 38.01
N THR A 603 40.62 -85.01 38.41
CA THR A 603 40.67 -86.36 38.97
C THR A 603 40.03 -87.35 38.02
N VAL A 604 40.74 -88.44 37.70
CA VAL A 604 40.26 -89.50 36.82
C VAL A 604 39.84 -90.70 37.68
N ALA A 605 38.60 -91.16 37.49
CA ALA A 605 38.02 -92.25 38.26
C ALA A 605 38.49 -93.65 37.78
N ASP A 606 39.80 -93.90 37.90
CA ASP A 606 40.44 -95.18 37.62
C ASP A 606 40.96 -95.85 38.91
N ALA A 607 41.31 -97.13 38.85
CA ALA A 607 41.66 -97.97 40.01
C ALA A 607 42.85 -97.49 40.87
N THR A 608 43.65 -96.54 40.34
CA THR A 608 44.56 -95.70 41.10
C THR A 608 44.21 -94.24 40.81
N SER A 609 43.45 -93.61 41.70
CA SER A 609 43.00 -92.22 41.56
C SER A 609 44.20 -91.28 41.43
N THR A 610 44.40 -90.78 40.22
CA THR A 610 45.53 -89.89 39.90
C THR A 610 44.99 -88.47 39.79
N GLU A 611 45.37 -87.61 40.74
CA GLU A 611 45.06 -86.18 40.71
C GLU A 611 46.07 -85.46 39.81
N VAL A 612 45.59 -84.78 38.78
CA VAL A 612 46.39 -83.97 37.86
C VAL A 612 46.09 -82.50 38.12
N GLU A 613 47.11 -81.74 38.51
CA GLU A 613 47.01 -80.30 38.73
C GLU A 613 46.89 -79.57 37.39
N VAL A 614 45.78 -78.86 37.17
CA VAL A 614 45.47 -78.14 35.91
C VAL A 614 45.81 -76.66 36.04
N VAL A 615 45.48 -76.07 37.20
CA VAL A 615 45.90 -74.73 37.60
C VAL A 615 46.42 -74.82 39.02
N SER A 616 47.69 -74.46 39.21
CA SER A 616 48.34 -74.46 40.51
C SER A 616 47.71 -73.45 41.49
N PRO A 617 47.70 -73.73 42.80
CA PRO A 617 47.21 -72.80 43.82
C PRO A 617 47.91 -71.44 43.73
N GLU A 618 47.17 -70.42 43.32
CA GLU A 618 47.69 -69.07 43.09
C GLU A 618 46.66 -68.03 43.57
N ARG A 619 47.13 -66.92 44.14
CA ARG A 619 46.27 -65.83 44.63
C ARG A 619 45.93 -64.86 43.51
N MET A 620 44.65 -64.68 43.22
CA MET A 620 44.14 -63.89 42.08
C MET A 620 42.75 -63.30 42.36
N ASN A 621 42.42 -62.15 41.76
CA ASN A 621 41.08 -61.57 41.83
C ASN A 621 40.14 -62.16 40.75
N GLU A 622 40.64 -62.33 39.52
CA GLU A 622 39.92 -62.95 38.40
C GLU A 622 40.82 -63.93 37.63
N LYS A 623 40.21 -64.95 37.03
CA LYS A 623 40.86 -65.82 36.03
C LYS A 623 39.82 -66.49 35.16
N SER A 624 40.18 -66.71 33.90
CA SER A 624 39.40 -67.55 32.97
C SER A 624 40.30 -68.58 32.29
N GLY A 625 39.70 -69.64 31.80
CA GLY A 625 40.41 -70.74 31.19
C GLY A 625 39.49 -71.70 30.44
N VAL A 626 40.12 -72.58 29.67
CA VAL A 626 39.45 -73.63 28.91
C VAL A 626 40.18 -74.94 29.15
N PHE A 627 39.49 -75.93 29.67
CA PHE A 627 40.00 -77.28 29.86
C PHE A 627 39.42 -78.22 28.80
N GLN A 628 40.26 -79.06 28.20
CA GLN A 628 39.82 -80.12 27.28
C GLN A 628 39.89 -81.46 27.99
N VAL A 629 38.73 -82.11 28.14
CA VAL A 629 38.57 -83.38 28.86
C VAL A 629 39.19 -84.50 28.02
N GLN A 630 40.35 -85.02 28.46
CA GLN A 630 41.07 -86.07 27.73
C GLN A 630 40.52 -87.48 28.00
N ASN A 631 39.98 -87.71 29.21
CA ASN A 631 39.55 -89.02 29.69
C ASN A 631 38.06 -88.99 30.07
N ASP A 632 37.36 -90.11 29.87
CA ASP A 632 35.97 -90.28 30.31
C ASP A 632 35.89 -90.24 31.86
N ASN A 633 34.75 -89.81 32.40
CA ASN A 633 34.52 -89.63 33.85
C ASN A 633 35.59 -88.78 34.59
N THR A 634 36.11 -87.73 33.95
CA THR A 634 37.02 -86.77 34.60
C THR A 634 36.21 -85.83 35.50
N THR A 635 36.55 -85.75 36.78
CA THR A 635 35.97 -84.75 37.69
C THR A 635 36.95 -83.59 37.87
N LEU A 636 36.55 -82.40 37.42
CA LEU A 636 37.26 -81.16 37.70
C LEU A 636 36.84 -80.61 39.05
N VAL A 637 37.78 -80.37 39.95
CA VAL A 637 37.52 -79.70 41.23
C VAL A 637 38.06 -78.28 41.14
N PHE A 638 37.15 -77.31 41.03
CA PHE A 638 37.47 -75.89 41.15
C PHE A 638 37.47 -75.53 42.63
N GLU A 639 38.61 -75.11 43.16
CA GLU A 639 38.76 -74.73 44.57
C GLU A 639 39.15 -73.26 44.68
N TRP A 640 38.34 -72.51 45.42
CA TRP A 640 38.59 -71.12 45.78
C TRP A 640 38.80 -71.05 47.29
N ASP A 641 40.05 -70.91 47.71
CA ASP A 641 40.45 -70.89 49.10
C ASP A 641 40.64 -69.46 49.64
N ASN A 642 39.94 -69.13 50.72
CA ASN A 642 40.04 -67.88 51.48
C ASN A 642 40.63 -68.11 52.90
N SER A 643 41.28 -69.24 53.15
CA SER A 643 41.91 -69.62 54.43
C SER A 643 42.89 -68.58 54.98
N PHE A 644 43.58 -67.85 54.09
CA PHE A 644 44.55 -66.82 54.43
C PHE A 644 43.93 -65.46 54.82
N SER A 645 42.63 -65.26 54.61
CA SER A 645 41.92 -64.07 55.12
C SER A 645 41.39 -64.34 56.52
N TRP A 646 41.82 -63.52 57.49
CA TRP A 646 41.38 -63.67 58.89
C TRP A 646 40.16 -62.83 59.26
N LEU A 647 39.75 -61.88 58.39
CA LEU A 647 38.68 -60.90 58.68
C LEU A 647 37.66 -60.76 57.55
N ASN A 648 38.12 -60.78 56.29
CA ASN A 648 37.27 -60.44 55.16
C ASN A 648 36.74 -61.70 54.48
N GLU A 649 35.42 -61.84 54.42
CA GLU A 649 34.76 -62.70 53.44
C GLU A 649 34.89 -62.11 52.02
N LYS A 650 34.72 -62.95 51.00
CA LYS A 650 34.92 -62.59 49.59
C LYS A 650 33.76 -63.09 48.75
N THR A 651 33.24 -62.26 47.87
CA THR A 651 32.11 -62.58 47.01
C THR A 651 32.61 -63.00 45.63
N LEU A 652 32.68 -64.31 45.41
CA LEU A 652 33.02 -64.92 44.14
C LEU A 652 31.83 -64.87 43.19
N ASP A 653 31.99 -64.35 41.98
CA ASP A 653 31.07 -64.58 40.85
C ASP A 653 31.75 -65.53 39.87
N TYR A 654 31.21 -66.74 39.68
CA TYR A 654 31.81 -67.73 38.80
C TYR A 654 30.85 -68.19 37.70
N HIS A 655 31.43 -68.52 36.57
CA HIS A 655 30.80 -69.19 35.45
C HIS A 655 31.65 -70.40 35.04
N VAL A 656 31.04 -71.58 35.03
CA VAL A 656 31.60 -72.79 34.40
C VAL A 656 30.56 -73.31 33.41
N SER A 657 30.95 -73.53 32.15
CA SER A 657 30.15 -74.24 31.16
C SER A 657 30.85 -75.49 30.67
N ILE A 658 30.13 -76.61 30.69
CA ILE A 658 30.52 -77.84 30.00
C ILE A 658 29.93 -77.77 28.60
N GLN A 659 30.79 -77.87 27.59
CA GLN A 659 30.42 -77.80 26.19
C GLN A 659 30.75 -79.13 25.50
N GLU A 660 29.75 -79.78 24.89
CA GLU A 660 29.94 -80.99 24.08
C GLU A 660 30.29 -80.60 22.63
N PRO A 661 31.26 -81.23 21.96
CA PRO A 661 31.54 -80.95 20.55
C PRO A 661 30.32 -81.28 19.68
N LEU A 662 29.79 -80.28 18.97
CA LEU A 662 28.65 -80.44 18.07
C LEU A 662 28.95 -81.49 17.01
N THR A 663 27.97 -82.34 16.72
CA THR A 663 28.05 -83.26 15.58
C THR A 663 28.25 -82.47 14.27
N PRO A 664 28.95 -83.01 13.25
CA PRO A 664 29.14 -82.31 11.98
C PRO A 664 27.83 -81.84 11.32
N GLN A 665 26.75 -82.60 11.52
CA GLN A 665 25.41 -82.23 11.07
C GLN A 665 24.84 -81.03 11.83
N ALA A 666 24.94 -81.00 13.16
CA ALA A 666 24.50 -79.87 13.98
C ALA A 666 25.33 -78.61 13.73
N GLN A 667 26.65 -78.73 13.50
CA GLN A 667 27.49 -77.61 13.05
C GLN A 667 27.00 -77.05 11.70
N LYS A 668 26.68 -77.92 10.73
CA LYS A 668 26.14 -77.50 9.43
C LYS A 668 24.80 -76.76 9.58
N VAL A 669 23.92 -77.23 10.47
CA VAL A 669 22.65 -76.55 10.79
C VAL A 669 22.90 -75.18 11.43
N ARG A 670 23.66 -75.09 12.53
CA ARG A 670 24.01 -73.82 13.21
C ARG A 670 24.66 -72.81 12.25
N ARG A 671 25.52 -73.26 11.34
CA ARG A 671 26.12 -72.44 10.29
C ARG A 671 25.08 -71.93 9.30
N SER A 672 24.21 -72.81 8.80
CA SER A 672 23.12 -72.42 7.90
C SER A 672 22.11 -71.47 8.54
N GLU A 673 21.85 -71.59 9.85
CA GLU A 673 20.98 -70.71 10.62
C GLU A 673 21.59 -69.31 10.76
N ARG A 674 22.88 -69.19 11.11
CA ARG A 674 23.60 -67.90 11.09
C ARG A 674 23.62 -67.28 9.70
N ASP A 675 23.92 -68.08 8.67
CA ASP A 675 23.95 -67.64 7.27
C ASP A 675 22.55 -67.14 6.81
N LEU A 676 21.46 -67.78 7.28
CA LEU A 676 20.08 -67.35 7.04
C LEU A 676 19.69 -66.10 7.85
N GLN A 677 20.08 -66.00 9.13
CA GLN A 677 19.79 -64.85 9.98
C GLN A 677 20.52 -63.59 9.50
N ALA A 678 21.76 -63.74 8.99
CA ALA A 678 22.49 -62.65 8.34
C ALA A 678 21.78 -62.18 7.06
N LYS A 679 21.28 -63.12 6.23
CA LYS A 679 20.46 -62.79 5.04
C LYS A 679 19.14 -62.12 5.40
N ALA A 680 18.45 -62.59 6.45
CA ALA A 680 17.22 -61.98 6.93
C ALA A 680 17.45 -60.51 7.32
N LYS A 681 18.43 -60.23 8.19
CA LYS A 681 18.81 -58.86 8.56
C LYS A 681 19.20 -57.99 7.37
N LEU A 682 19.90 -58.57 6.38
CA LEU A 682 20.27 -57.85 5.15
C LEU A 682 19.03 -57.47 4.33
N LEU A 683 18.05 -58.38 4.20
CA LEU A 683 16.77 -58.12 3.53
C LEU A 683 15.92 -57.11 4.30
N ASP A 684 15.87 -57.19 5.64
CA ASP A 684 15.14 -56.25 6.49
C ASP A 684 15.70 -54.81 6.34
N ASN A 685 17.03 -54.66 6.34
CA ASN A 685 17.69 -53.39 6.06
C ASN A 685 17.37 -52.86 4.66
N GLY A 686 17.39 -53.73 3.64
CA GLY A 686 17.03 -53.37 2.26
C GLY A 686 15.57 -52.93 2.11
N LEU A 687 14.65 -53.61 2.81
CA LEU A 687 13.24 -53.22 2.86
C LEU A 687 13.05 -51.86 3.54
N ALA A 688 13.77 -51.58 4.63
CA ALA A 688 13.73 -50.28 5.30
C ALA A 688 14.21 -49.13 4.38
N LEU A 689 15.30 -49.34 3.62
CA LEU A 689 15.78 -48.35 2.64
C LEU A 689 14.77 -48.09 1.51
N ILE A 690 14.17 -49.15 0.97
CA ILE A 690 13.14 -49.04 -0.09
C ILE A 690 11.87 -48.33 0.45
N GLN A 691 11.47 -48.61 1.70
CA GLN A 691 10.35 -47.91 2.35
C GLN A 691 10.66 -46.42 2.57
N ALA A 692 11.88 -46.08 2.97
CA ALA A 692 12.32 -44.69 3.12
C ALA A 692 12.32 -43.95 1.76
N GLU A 693 12.86 -44.55 0.70
CA GLU A 693 12.78 -43.96 -0.67
C GLU A 693 11.34 -43.76 -1.12
N ALA A 694 10.46 -44.76 -0.91
CA ALA A 694 9.06 -44.66 -1.28
C ALA A 694 8.33 -43.54 -0.52
N GLN A 695 8.63 -43.35 0.77
CA GLN A 695 8.13 -42.22 1.55
C GLN A 695 8.64 -40.89 0.97
N ARG A 696 9.95 -40.74 0.75
CA ARG A 696 10.52 -39.50 0.17
C ARG A 696 9.95 -39.18 -1.22
N ARG A 697 9.70 -40.21 -2.05
CA ARG A 697 9.03 -40.05 -3.35
C ARG A 697 7.59 -39.58 -3.20
N SER A 698 6.83 -40.08 -2.23
CA SER A 698 5.48 -39.60 -1.93
C SER A 698 5.48 -38.16 -1.41
N GLU A 699 6.46 -37.81 -0.57
CA GLU A 699 6.68 -36.45 -0.07
C GLU A 699 6.99 -35.47 -1.20
N LEU A 700 7.82 -35.86 -2.17
CA LEU A 700 8.12 -35.06 -3.36
C LEU A 700 6.87 -34.92 -4.26
N SER A 701 6.13 -36.00 -4.49
CA SER A 701 4.87 -35.97 -5.26
C SER A 701 3.86 -34.98 -4.69
N ALA A 702 3.68 -34.97 -3.36
CA ALA A 702 2.77 -34.03 -2.68
C ALA A 702 3.26 -32.57 -2.70
N THR A 703 4.56 -32.32 -2.91
CA THR A 703 5.06 -30.94 -3.15
C THR A 703 4.82 -30.49 -4.58
N LEU A 704 4.90 -31.42 -5.55
CA LEU A 704 4.62 -31.16 -6.96
C LEU A 704 3.13 -30.91 -7.19
N GLU A 705 2.25 -31.65 -6.52
CA GLU A 705 0.79 -31.40 -6.54
C GLU A 705 0.45 -30.01 -5.98
N ARG A 706 1.04 -29.60 -4.84
CA ARG A 706 0.88 -28.22 -4.37
C ARG A 706 1.43 -27.17 -5.36
N LEU A 707 2.48 -27.46 -6.12
CA LEU A 707 2.96 -26.57 -7.18
C LEU A 707 1.93 -26.42 -8.31
N SER A 708 1.26 -27.49 -8.72
CA SER A 708 0.24 -27.43 -9.78
C SER A 708 -1.02 -26.68 -9.33
N GLU A 709 -1.42 -26.80 -8.06
CA GLU A 709 -2.46 -25.94 -7.46
C GLU A 709 -2.08 -24.45 -7.53
N ARG A 710 -0.81 -24.11 -7.23
CA ARG A 710 -0.30 -22.73 -7.36
C ARG A 710 -0.26 -22.25 -8.80
N GLU A 711 0.06 -23.12 -9.75
CA GLU A 711 -0.01 -22.78 -11.18
C GLU A 711 -1.45 -22.55 -11.66
N SER A 712 -2.42 -23.33 -11.19
CA SER A 712 -3.84 -23.08 -11.46
C SER A 712 -4.27 -21.71 -10.90
N ALA A 713 -3.88 -21.37 -9.67
CA ALA A 713 -4.16 -20.07 -9.07
C ALA A 713 -3.48 -18.90 -9.83
N LYS A 714 -2.22 -19.09 -10.28
CA LYS A 714 -1.50 -18.14 -11.15
C LYS A 714 -2.30 -17.86 -12.42
N ASN A 715 -2.72 -18.90 -13.13
CA ASN A 715 -3.45 -18.78 -14.39
C ASN A 715 -4.78 -18.05 -14.18
N LYS A 716 -5.53 -18.39 -13.13
CA LYS A 716 -6.77 -17.67 -12.78
C LYS A 716 -6.53 -16.18 -12.51
N HIS A 717 -5.49 -15.81 -11.77
CA HIS A 717 -5.17 -14.40 -11.53
C HIS A 717 -4.69 -13.67 -12.81
N LEU A 718 -4.04 -14.36 -13.74
CA LEU A 718 -3.69 -13.81 -15.05
C LEU A 718 -4.92 -13.60 -15.93
N GLU A 719 -5.91 -14.50 -15.89
CA GLU A 719 -7.22 -14.32 -16.55
C GLU A 719 -7.98 -13.12 -15.96
N GLU A 720 -8.08 -13.03 -14.62
CA GLU A 720 -8.68 -11.89 -13.92
C GLU A 720 -7.99 -10.55 -14.27
N PHE A 721 -6.66 -10.55 -14.39
CA PHE A 721 -5.88 -9.38 -14.79
C PHE A 721 -6.07 -9.04 -16.28
N GLY A 722 -6.12 -10.04 -17.15
CA GLY A 722 -6.37 -9.88 -18.59
C GLY A 722 -7.75 -9.28 -18.86
N ALA A 723 -8.79 -9.81 -18.20
CA ALA A 723 -10.15 -9.27 -18.27
C ALA A 723 -10.20 -7.80 -17.81
N ARG A 724 -9.53 -7.46 -16.69
CA ARG A 724 -9.48 -6.06 -16.23
C ARG A 724 -8.68 -5.15 -17.16
N LYS A 725 -7.62 -5.66 -17.81
CA LYS A 725 -6.86 -4.89 -18.81
C LYS A 725 -7.73 -4.58 -20.02
N ALA A 726 -8.55 -5.52 -20.48
CA ALA A 726 -9.50 -5.31 -21.57
C ALA A 726 -10.55 -4.23 -21.20
N GLU A 727 -11.17 -4.33 -20.02
CA GLU A 727 -12.14 -3.32 -19.53
C GLU A 727 -11.53 -1.90 -19.43
N VAL A 728 -10.26 -1.79 -19.02
CA VAL A 728 -9.55 -0.49 -18.96
C VAL A 728 -9.20 0.04 -20.34
N LEU A 729 -8.93 -0.84 -21.32
CA LEU A 729 -8.72 -0.43 -22.71
C LEU A 729 -10.03 0.05 -23.35
N GLU A 730 -11.15 -0.63 -23.09
CA GLU A 730 -12.50 -0.23 -23.53
C GLU A 730 -12.94 1.11 -22.91
N GLN A 731 -12.65 1.34 -21.63
CA GLN A 731 -12.85 2.65 -20.99
C GLN A 731 -11.97 3.74 -21.61
N LYS A 732 -10.74 3.40 -22.04
CA LYS A 732 -9.84 4.34 -22.72
C LYS A 732 -10.34 4.68 -24.13
N THR A 733 -10.83 3.71 -24.91
CA THR A 733 -11.36 3.97 -26.25
C THR A 733 -12.64 4.80 -26.19
N SER A 734 -13.56 4.49 -25.28
CA SER A 734 -14.77 5.30 -25.06
C SER A 734 -14.43 6.75 -24.68
N PHE A 735 -13.45 6.99 -23.81
CA PHE A 735 -13.00 8.35 -23.48
C PHE A 735 -12.32 9.07 -24.65
N GLN A 736 -11.58 8.33 -25.50
CA GLN A 736 -10.98 8.87 -26.72
C GLN A 736 -12.06 9.31 -27.71
N GLU A 737 -13.09 8.49 -27.92
CA GLU A 737 -14.26 8.78 -28.76
C GLU A 737 -15.03 10.02 -28.24
N GLU A 738 -15.27 10.12 -26.92
CA GLU A 738 -15.89 11.30 -26.30
C GLU A 738 -15.07 12.58 -26.54
N MET A 739 -13.74 12.51 -26.36
CA MET A 739 -12.85 13.64 -26.62
C MET A 739 -12.83 14.05 -28.11
N GLU A 740 -12.88 13.08 -29.03
CA GLU A 740 -12.93 13.35 -30.47
C GLU A 740 -14.28 13.96 -30.88
N ALA A 741 -15.40 13.49 -30.30
CA ALA A 741 -16.70 14.10 -30.46
C ALA A 741 -16.74 15.55 -29.94
N GLN A 742 -16.12 15.83 -28.78
CA GLN A 742 -16.00 17.20 -28.26
C GLN A 742 -15.15 18.09 -29.19
N LYS A 743 -14.00 17.59 -29.70
CA LYS A 743 -13.17 18.34 -30.67
C LYS A 743 -13.93 18.64 -31.97
N ALA A 744 -14.74 17.70 -32.45
CA ALA A 744 -15.60 17.90 -33.61
C ALA A 744 -16.67 18.96 -33.35
N ALA A 745 -17.28 18.99 -32.15
CA ALA A 745 -18.24 20.01 -31.74
C ALA A 745 -17.60 21.42 -31.65
N PHE A 746 -16.43 21.56 -31.02
CA PHE A 746 -15.67 22.83 -31.01
C PHE A 746 -15.32 23.30 -32.43
N SER A 747 -14.92 22.37 -33.30
CA SER A 747 -14.63 22.65 -34.70
C SER A 747 -15.86 23.03 -35.53
N ALA A 748 -17.07 22.65 -35.08
CA ALA A 748 -18.33 23.10 -35.66
C ALA A 748 -18.70 24.52 -35.18
N MET A 749 -18.56 24.81 -33.89
CA MET A 749 -18.80 26.16 -33.34
C MET A 749 -17.83 27.20 -33.93
N LEU A 750 -16.56 26.84 -34.17
CA LEU A 750 -15.61 27.74 -34.84
C LEU A 750 -16.03 28.05 -36.29
N ARG A 751 -16.52 27.05 -37.03
CA ARG A 751 -17.07 27.28 -38.39
C ARG A 751 -18.33 28.13 -38.36
N GLU A 752 -19.20 27.95 -37.37
CA GLU A 752 -20.38 28.80 -37.17
C GLU A 752 -19.97 30.25 -36.86
N GLN A 753 -18.91 30.46 -36.07
CA GLN A 753 -18.34 31.79 -35.85
C GLN A 753 -17.79 32.39 -37.16
N ASP A 754 -16.99 31.66 -37.94
CA ASP A 754 -16.45 32.12 -39.23
C ASP A 754 -17.59 32.51 -40.20
N GLU A 755 -18.66 31.71 -40.26
CA GLU A 755 -19.86 31.98 -41.06
C GLU A 755 -20.63 33.22 -40.58
N LEU A 756 -20.74 33.43 -39.26
CA LEU A 756 -21.35 34.64 -38.67
C LEU A 756 -20.51 35.89 -38.96
N GLU A 757 -19.18 35.82 -38.88
CA GLU A 757 -18.29 36.92 -39.25
C GLU A 757 -18.35 37.22 -40.76
N ASP A 758 -18.49 36.19 -41.62
CA ASP A 758 -18.72 36.36 -43.07
C ASP A 758 -20.05 37.09 -43.35
N VAL A 759 -21.12 36.73 -42.62
CA VAL A 759 -22.43 37.38 -42.70
C VAL A 759 -22.37 38.81 -42.18
N GLU A 760 -21.72 39.08 -41.03
CA GLU A 760 -21.52 40.44 -40.51
C GLU A 760 -20.77 41.31 -41.51
N ARG A 761 -19.64 40.81 -42.04
CA ARG A 761 -18.87 41.49 -43.09
C ARG A 761 -19.69 41.70 -44.36
N SER A 762 -20.66 40.84 -44.66
CA SER A 762 -21.60 41.00 -45.79
C SER A 762 -22.63 42.09 -45.52
N ILE A 763 -23.19 42.14 -44.32
CA ILE A 763 -24.14 43.17 -43.87
C ILE A 763 -23.45 44.55 -43.85
N MET A 764 -22.23 44.65 -43.32
CA MET A 764 -21.45 45.90 -43.35
C MET A 764 -21.23 46.39 -44.78
N ARG A 765 -20.77 45.53 -45.70
CA ARG A 765 -20.62 45.89 -47.12
C ARG A 765 -21.93 46.32 -47.79
N ALA A 766 -23.04 45.65 -47.48
CA ALA A 766 -24.36 46.03 -48.00
C ALA A 766 -24.85 47.37 -47.43
N TRP A 767 -24.55 47.66 -46.16
CA TRP A 767 -24.84 48.94 -45.52
C TRP A 767 -23.98 50.08 -46.07
N GLU A 768 -22.66 49.87 -46.23
CA GLU A 768 -21.76 50.82 -46.87
C GLU A 768 -22.22 51.17 -48.29
N ALA A 769 -22.63 50.17 -49.07
CA ALA A 769 -23.22 50.38 -50.40
C ALA A 769 -24.54 51.18 -50.34
N ALA A 770 -25.43 50.89 -49.38
CA ALA A 770 -26.67 51.63 -49.20
C ALA A 770 -26.44 53.08 -48.71
N VAL A 771 -25.38 53.32 -47.93
CA VAL A 771 -24.95 54.68 -47.54
C VAL A 771 -24.38 55.44 -48.73
N ALA A 772 -23.55 54.80 -49.56
CA ALA A 772 -23.03 55.41 -50.79
C ALA A 772 -24.15 55.77 -51.77
N GLU A 773 -25.10 54.86 -52.01
CA GLU A 773 -26.31 55.13 -52.83
C GLU A 773 -27.16 56.26 -52.23
N ARG A 774 -27.29 56.34 -50.90
CA ARG A 774 -27.97 57.47 -50.25
C ARG A 774 -27.23 58.79 -50.50
N GLU A 775 -25.91 58.80 -50.40
CA GLU A 775 -25.06 59.97 -50.65
C GLU A 775 -25.11 60.39 -52.13
N ASP A 776 -25.12 59.44 -53.07
CA ASP A 776 -25.31 59.70 -54.50
C ASP A 776 -26.71 60.25 -54.81
N VAL A 777 -27.77 59.77 -54.15
CA VAL A 777 -29.13 60.33 -54.26
C VAL A 777 -29.20 61.72 -53.64
N GLU A 778 -28.61 61.96 -52.46
CA GLU A 778 -28.53 63.28 -51.83
C GLU A 778 -27.74 64.27 -52.71
N MET A 779 -26.61 63.86 -53.27
CA MET A 779 -25.83 64.65 -54.23
C MET A 779 -26.63 64.92 -55.51
N THR A 780 -27.34 63.93 -56.04
CA THR A 780 -28.19 64.08 -57.24
C THR A 780 -29.34 65.07 -56.97
N LEU A 781 -29.96 65.02 -55.79
CA LEU A 781 -30.98 65.98 -55.36
C LEU A 781 -30.41 67.40 -55.18
N GLN A 782 -29.19 67.53 -54.67
CA GLN A 782 -28.49 68.83 -54.59
C GLN A 782 -28.16 69.38 -55.99
N LEU A 783 -27.68 68.53 -56.90
CA LEU A 783 -27.30 68.90 -58.28
C LEU A 783 -28.52 69.18 -59.18
N ALA A 784 -29.64 68.49 -58.96
CA ALA A 784 -30.94 68.83 -59.59
C ALA A 784 -31.47 70.21 -59.14
N GLY A 785 -30.87 70.77 -58.08
CA GLY A 785 -31.23 72.03 -57.46
C GLY A 785 -32.49 71.93 -56.62
N ASN A 786 -32.66 72.88 -55.69
CA ASN A 786 -33.96 73.11 -55.06
C ASN A 786 -35.02 73.20 -56.17
N GLY A 787 -36.10 72.41 -56.03
CA GLY A 787 -37.05 72.10 -57.10
C GLY A 787 -37.65 73.30 -57.85
N ALA A 788 -37.50 74.52 -57.33
CA ALA A 788 -37.71 75.79 -57.99
C ALA A 788 -37.28 75.84 -59.48
N GLN A 789 -36.16 75.24 -59.92
CA GLN A 789 -35.82 75.24 -61.36
C GLN A 789 -36.75 74.35 -62.19
N LEU A 790 -37.02 73.12 -61.75
CA LEU A 790 -37.98 72.21 -62.38
C LEU A 790 -39.42 72.70 -62.27
N GLU A 791 -39.76 73.38 -61.18
CA GLU A 791 -41.07 73.98 -60.93
C GLU A 791 -41.28 75.26 -61.74
N THR A 792 -40.22 76.06 -61.95
CA THR A 792 -40.22 77.16 -62.94
C THR A 792 -40.38 76.59 -64.35
N LEU A 793 -39.64 75.53 -64.71
CA LEU A 793 -39.80 74.86 -66.01
C LEU A 793 -41.20 74.25 -66.18
N ALA A 794 -41.80 73.69 -65.12
CA ALA A 794 -43.17 73.19 -65.14
C ALA A 794 -44.20 74.32 -65.28
N GLN A 795 -43.98 75.48 -64.65
CA GLN A 795 -44.79 76.69 -64.86
C GLN A 795 -44.59 77.29 -66.26
N GLU A 796 -43.39 77.22 -66.82
CA GLU A 796 -43.05 77.64 -68.19
C GLU A 796 -43.71 76.71 -69.22
N MET A 797 -43.61 75.40 -69.04
CA MET A 797 -44.31 74.38 -69.84
C MET A 797 -45.83 74.50 -69.71
N LYS A 798 -46.34 74.83 -68.52
CA LYS A 798 -47.77 75.11 -68.31
C LYS A 798 -48.21 76.39 -69.03
N LYS A 799 -47.42 77.46 -68.95
CA LYS A 799 -47.63 78.68 -69.76
C LYS A 799 -47.52 78.41 -71.26
N GLN A 800 -46.63 77.53 -71.70
CA GLN A 800 -46.55 77.10 -73.10
C GLN A 800 -47.77 76.26 -73.49
N ALA A 801 -48.27 75.38 -72.64
CA ALA A 801 -49.50 74.63 -72.89
C ALA A 801 -50.75 75.54 -72.92
N GLU A 802 -50.82 76.54 -72.03
CA GLU A 802 -51.85 77.58 -72.02
C GLU A 802 -51.74 78.47 -73.28
N SER A 803 -50.53 78.87 -73.67
CA SER A 803 -50.23 79.60 -74.92
C SER A 803 -50.60 78.78 -76.17
N VAL A 804 -50.29 77.49 -76.21
CA VAL A 804 -50.68 76.59 -77.32
C VAL A 804 -52.20 76.37 -77.33
N ALA A 805 -52.86 76.30 -76.17
CA ALA A 805 -54.32 76.24 -76.07
C ALA A 805 -55.01 77.57 -76.49
N GLU A 806 -54.36 78.73 -76.28
CA GLU A 806 -54.81 80.01 -76.82
C GLU A 806 -54.54 80.15 -78.33
N GLN A 807 -53.40 79.66 -78.82
CA GLN A 807 -53.09 79.61 -80.26
C GLN A 807 -54.02 78.65 -81.01
N LEU A 808 -54.41 77.53 -80.41
CA LEU A 808 -55.47 76.64 -80.93
C LEU A 808 -56.87 77.27 -80.92
N LYS A 809 -57.10 78.32 -80.09
CA LYS A 809 -58.36 79.08 -80.08
C LYS A 809 -58.44 80.16 -81.15
N ASN A 810 -57.33 80.58 -81.76
CA ASN A 810 -57.29 81.59 -82.83
C ASN A 810 -56.31 81.16 -83.95
N PRO A 811 -56.74 80.31 -84.90
CA PRO A 811 -55.85 79.74 -85.91
C PRO A 811 -55.52 80.77 -87.01
N ILE A 812 -54.29 81.29 -87.00
CA ILE A 812 -53.70 82.04 -88.11
C ILE A 812 -52.64 81.19 -88.81
N ARG A 813 -53.03 80.71 -90.00
CA ARG A 813 -52.17 80.21 -91.09
C ARG A 813 -51.68 81.46 -91.87
N PRO A 814 -50.48 81.53 -92.52
CA PRO A 814 -49.61 80.44 -92.97
C PRO A 814 -48.09 80.65 -92.69
N GLU A 815 -47.25 79.67 -93.01
CA GLU A 815 -46.31 79.69 -94.15
C GLU A 815 -45.36 78.48 -94.13
N GLU A 816 -44.97 78.05 -95.33
CA GLU A 816 -44.02 76.97 -95.58
C GLU A 816 -42.59 77.51 -95.51
N LYS A 817 -41.64 76.73 -94.99
CA LYS A 817 -40.26 76.79 -95.48
C LYS A 817 -39.48 75.51 -95.22
N GLU A 818 -38.72 75.17 -96.26
CA GLU A 818 -37.84 74.02 -96.36
C GLU A 818 -36.48 74.31 -95.69
N GLU A 819 -35.53 73.39 -95.90
CA GLU A 819 -34.09 73.48 -95.62
C GLU A 819 -33.63 73.28 -94.15
N SER A 820 -32.46 72.68 -93.89
CA SER A 820 -31.71 71.68 -94.67
C SER A 820 -30.61 71.04 -93.80
N SER A 821 -30.06 69.94 -94.31
CA SER A 821 -28.63 69.55 -94.21
C SER A 821 -28.11 68.81 -92.97
N PRO A 822 -27.05 67.98 -93.14
CA PRO A 822 -26.54 67.02 -92.15
C PRO A 822 -25.11 67.36 -91.69
N SER A 823 -24.50 66.44 -90.92
CA SER A 823 -23.05 66.21 -90.65
C SER A 823 -22.92 65.61 -89.23
N GLU A 824 -21.93 64.78 -88.87
CA GLU A 824 -21.02 63.93 -89.62
C GLU A 824 -20.33 62.97 -88.62
N GLU A 825 -20.03 61.74 -89.07
CA GLU A 825 -18.78 61.01 -88.82
C GLU A 825 -18.14 60.72 -87.44
N GLN A 826 -17.45 59.56 -87.43
CA GLN A 826 -16.20 59.23 -86.69
C GLN A 826 -16.24 58.95 -85.18
N GLN A 827 -15.39 58.08 -84.62
CA GLN A 827 -14.70 56.88 -85.13
C GLN A 827 -14.18 56.01 -83.96
N VAL A 828 -14.17 54.69 -84.15
CA VAL A 828 -13.04 53.74 -83.94
C VAL A 828 -11.97 54.07 -82.87
N GLU A 829 -11.81 53.16 -81.90
CA GLU A 829 -10.65 52.25 -81.67
C GLU A 829 -11.11 51.21 -80.62
N LYS A 830 -11.07 49.88 -80.82
CA LYS A 830 -10.09 48.93 -81.40
C LYS A 830 -8.91 48.65 -80.45
N GLY A 831 -8.76 47.39 -80.06
CA GLY A 831 -7.77 46.93 -79.08
C GLY A 831 -7.84 45.41 -78.91
N ASP A 832 -7.50 44.69 -79.97
CA ASP A 832 -7.40 43.23 -79.96
C ASP A 832 -6.35 42.74 -78.94
N ASN A 833 -6.57 41.59 -78.31
CA ASN A 833 -5.49 40.61 -78.25
C ASN A 833 -6.03 39.18 -78.22
N GLU A 834 -5.29 38.30 -78.89
CA GLU A 834 -5.73 37.02 -79.44
C GLU A 834 -4.81 35.89 -78.91
N LEU A 835 -5.18 34.63 -79.22
CA LEU A 835 -4.35 33.40 -79.13
C LEU A 835 -4.10 32.80 -77.72
N VAL A 836 -3.88 31.49 -77.55
CA VAL A 836 -4.37 30.22 -78.20
C VAL A 836 -3.71 29.03 -77.45
N ASP A 837 -4.17 27.79 -77.72
CA ASP A 837 -3.65 26.50 -77.22
C ASP A 837 -3.88 26.21 -75.72
N GLY A 838 -4.01 24.95 -75.29
CA GLY A 838 -4.06 23.69 -76.05
C GLY A 838 -4.03 22.45 -75.13
N HIS A 839 -4.66 21.37 -75.57
CA HIS A 839 -4.63 19.98 -75.07
C HIS A 839 -3.61 19.58 -73.95
N ALA A 840 -4.08 18.92 -72.88
CA ALA A 840 -3.99 17.45 -72.69
C ALA A 840 -4.02 17.01 -71.21
N ASP A 841 -4.66 15.85 -70.98
CA ASP A 841 -4.42 14.80 -69.96
C ASP A 841 -4.16 15.11 -68.47
N GLY A 842 -4.90 14.38 -67.61
CA GLY A 842 -4.29 13.74 -66.43
C GLY A 842 -5.04 13.83 -65.10
N GLU A 843 -5.04 12.71 -64.38
CA GLU A 843 -5.25 12.59 -62.92
C GLU A 843 -6.65 12.98 -62.38
N ALA A 844 -7.62 12.06 -62.29
CA ALA A 844 -7.70 10.91 -61.36
C ALA A 844 -7.89 11.31 -59.89
N SER A 845 -9.11 11.72 -59.52
CA SER A 845 -9.53 11.73 -58.11
C SER A 845 -9.74 10.30 -57.62
N ALA A 846 -8.91 9.87 -56.67
CA ALA A 846 -9.11 8.62 -55.96
C ALA A 846 -10.34 8.72 -55.03
N GLN A 847 -11.34 7.87 -55.27
CA GLN A 847 -12.21 7.41 -54.20
C GLN A 847 -11.49 6.23 -53.54
N GLN A 848 -11.16 6.37 -52.26
CA GLN A 848 -10.67 5.24 -51.46
C GLN A 848 -11.76 4.87 -50.46
N GLU A 849 -12.48 3.80 -50.78
CA GLU A 849 -13.32 3.08 -49.85
C GLU A 849 -12.43 2.12 -49.05
N ASP A 850 -12.14 2.45 -47.80
CA ASP A 850 -11.51 1.50 -46.87
C ASP A 850 -12.61 0.64 -46.21
N GLU A 851 -12.99 -0.47 -46.87
CA GLU A 851 -13.73 -1.56 -46.22
C GLU A 851 -12.76 -2.45 -45.43
N GLU A 852 -12.65 -2.21 -44.11
CA GLU A 852 -11.87 -3.06 -43.22
C GLU A 852 -12.61 -4.37 -42.89
N ALA A 853 -12.37 -5.40 -43.71
CA ALA A 853 -12.88 -6.75 -43.48
C ALA A 853 -12.03 -7.51 -42.45
N THR A 854 -12.43 -7.47 -41.18
CA THR A 854 -11.87 -8.31 -40.12
C THR A 854 -12.17 -9.79 -40.36
N ALA A 855 -11.13 -10.57 -40.71
CA ALA A 855 -11.21 -12.02 -40.76
C ALA A 855 -10.80 -12.63 -39.42
N VAL A 856 -11.60 -13.58 -38.93
CA VAL A 856 -11.31 -14.40 -37.74
C VAL A 856 -10.88 -15.80 -38.19
N GLU A 857 -9.63 -16.18 -37.91
CA GLU A 857 -9.24 -17.54 -37.51
C GLU A 857 -7.91 -17.53 -36.73
#